data_AF-A0AAX3HHN9-F1
#
_entry.id   AF-A0AAX3HHN9-F1
#
_cell.length_a   1.000
_cell.length_b   1.000
_cell.length_c   1.000
_cell.angle_alpha   90.00
_cell.angle_beta   90.00
_cell.angle_gamma   90.00
#
_symmetry.space_group_name_H-M   'P 1'
#
loop_
_entity.id
_entity.type
_entity.pdbx_description
1 polymer ?
#
loop_
_entity_poly.entity_id
_entity_poly.type
_entity_poly.pdbx_seq_one_letter_code
_entity_poly.pdbx_strand_id
1 'polypeptide(L)'
;MKKLFILISNLLASLFFVWVFTIWTDTYVSHYYPNVVVRDSSPETTFQHVATRLEKLAEETDSFIAIQHQDSNSEGTTVFSYTTFGDGKLPDGLQEKKLEDAQSSSVETNYFVFDGHLDIHLLREELSQLGLTNMNLTIPSKLSTLMAIFSNGFQLISLLIFILTFVALTLISQISQLRSSGIRLISGEKRWSIFLRPVGEDLKGIAVGFSLAGVLAILMQKILSLPTQSLMTIGAGLLSYNLILLSISLFFAQLFAVGIKKIHLMQIIKGQVPVRGIISLILIGQLLAIIIVTLGIGSSLKYSQAWQQHRIGQEAWSQERQLITLSISREGTSPGFDEQAQRKLRTWYQLMDLAVSEQKAFLSRHQLIDRTLQNGMASSKNLITSTEWHDYNPNGNVLIVTPQYLERQNIPVDTTIEQKMNHLNVGEFVLLLPEHLRSEEEHYKSVFEDDLTSRMSSQDERQQMTATVGYLESGQDRFVYNTTPISYQQFLKDPIIIVITPQSTGPQSILFWIDAVQNYVLFNQLSDAQELIQRQGIENWVSEMQTGYHNYITLLDNIQRERWVMLAGAVLGIATSILLFNTMNRLYFEEFRRAIFIKRIAGLRFLEIHRTYLFAQLGVFLLGFVASVFLQVEIGVAFLVLLLFTGLSLLQLHVQMQKENKMSILVLKGG
;
A
#
# COMPACT_ATOMS: atom_id res chain seq x y z
N MET A 1 19.52 -10.32 -25.31
CA MET A 1 18.33 -9.70 -24.68
C MET A 1 17.74 -10.58 -23.59
N LYS A 2 17.21 -11.79 -23.87
CA LYS A 2 16.60 -12.65 -22.83
C LYS A 2 17.51 -12.97 -21.63
N LYS A 3 18.75 -13.42 -21.87
CA LYS A 3 19.72 -13.71 -20.78
C LYS A 3 20.00 -12.48 -19.90
N LEU A 4 20.20 -11.32 -20.52
CA LEU A 4 20.40 -10.06 -19.81
C LEU A 4 19.17 -9.66 -18.98
N PHE A 5 17.97 -9.86 -19.52
CA PHE A 5 16.72 -9.61 -18.79
C PHE A 5 16.58 -10.52 -17.55
N ILE A 6 16.93 -11.82 -17.65
CA ILE A 6 16.90 -12.73 -16.48
C ILE A 6 17.82 -12.21 -15.37
N LEU A 7 19.02 -11.72 -15.72
CA LEU A 7 19.96 -11.16 -14.75
C LEU A 7 19.41 -9.87 -14.11
N ILE A 8 18.99 -8.90 -14.93
CA ILE A 8 18.50 -7.60 -14.44
C ILE A 8 17.24 -7.79 -13.60
N SER A 9 16.29 -8.62 -14.04
CA SER A 9 15.04 -8.85 -13.30
C SER A 9 15.27 -9.56 -11.97
N ASN A 10 16.26 -10.46 -11.87
CA ASN A 10 16.65 -11.06 -10.59
C ASN A 10 17.27 -10.05 -9.62
N LEU A 11 18.12 -9.15 -10.12
CA LEU A 11 18.70 -8.07 -9.30
C LEU A 11 17.61 -7.13 -8.79
N LEU A 12 16.68 -6.72 -9.66
CA LEU A 12 15.55 -5.87 -9.28
C LEU A 12 14.60 -6.56 -8.29
N ALA A 13 14.32 -7.86 -8.49
CA ALA A 13 13.53 -8.63 -7.55
C ALA A 13 14.20 -8.71 -6.17
N SER A 14 15.52 -8.88 -6.12
CA SER A 14 16.29 -8.88 -4.86
C SER A 14 16.19 -7.53 -4.14
N LEU A 15 16.43 -6.42 -4.85
CA LEU A 15 16.28 -5.07 -4.30
C LEU A 15 14.86 -4.80 -3.81
N PHE A 16 13.86 -5.25 -4.56
CA PHE A 16 12.46 -5.14 -4.18
C PHE A 16 12.16 -5.88 -2.87
N PHE A 17 12.58 -7.13 -2.74
CA PHE A 17 12.35 -7.88 -1.50
C PHE A 17 13.08 -7.25 -0.31
N VAL A 18 14.34 -6.82 -0.49
CA VAL A 18 15.09 -6.08 0.55
C VAL A 18 14.30 -4.84 0.98
N TRP A 19 13.82 -4.04 0.04
CA TRP A 19 13.05 -2.85 0.33
C TRP A 19 11.73 -3.14 1.08
N VAL A 20 10.98 -4.17 0.67
CA VAL A 20 9.77 -4.57 1.39
C VAL A 20 10.08 -4.94 2.85
N PHE A 21 11.15 -5.69 3.09
CA PHE A 21 11.53 -6.05 4.46
C PHE A 21 12.01 -4.86 5.29
N THR A 22 12.60 -3.84 4.67
CA THR A 22 12.92 -2.60 5.41
C THR A 22 11.68 -1.85 5.87
N ILE A 23 10.53 -2.00 5.19
CA ILE A 23 9.26 -1.40 5.62
C ILE A 23 8.62 -2.22 6.74
N TRP A 24 8.82 -3.53 6.73
CA TRP A 24 8.19 -4.46 7.68
C TRP A 24 9.03 -4.71 8.93
N THR A 25 10.10 -3.94 9.17
CA THR A 25 11.00 -4.14 10.32
C THR A 25 10.25 -4.19 11.64
N ASP A 26 9.24 -3.35 11.82
CA ASP A 26 8.56 -3.16 13.10
C ASP A 26 7.56 -4.29 13.40
N THR A 27 7.05 -4.94 12.36
CA THR A 27 6.11 -6.08 12.47
C THR A 27 6.74 -7.41 12.06
N TYR A 28 8.06 -7.41 11.85
CA TYR A 28 8.81 -8.54 11.34
C TYR A 28 8.59 -9.79 12.19
N VAL A 29 8.73 -9.72 13.51
CA VAL A 29 8.70 -10.91 14.39
C VAL A 29 7.40 -11.73 14.23
N SER A 30 6.26 -11.05 14.07
CA SER A 30 4.95 -11.67 13.87
C SER A 30 4.81 -12.44 12.54
N HIS A 31 5.66 -12.12 11.55
CA HIS A 31 5.67 -12.79 10.24
C HIS A 31 6.59 -14.01 10.19
N TYR A 32 7.37 -14.29 11.25
CA TYR A 32 8.36 -15.37 11.29
C TYR A 32 8.16 -16.34 12.45
N TYR A 33 7.64 -15.88 13.58
CA TYR A 33 7.47 -16.69 14.77
C TYR A 33 5.98 -16.88 15.12
N PRO A 34 5.55 -18.12 15.40
CA PRO A 34 4.20 -18.39 15.91
C PRO A 34 3.91 -17.55 17.14
N ASN A 35 2.72 -16.95 17.18
CA ASN A 35 2.31 -16.15 18.32
C ASN A 35 0.83 -16.21 18.62
N VAL A 36 0.51 -15.93 19.89
CA VAL A 36 -0.84 -15.63 20.36
C VAL A 36 -0.93 -14.13 20.56
N VAL A 37 -1.83 -13.49 19.80
CA VAL A 37 -2.15 -12.06 19.91
C VAL A 37 -3.27 -11.92 20.93
N VAL A 38 -2.97 -11.39 22.10
CA VAL A 38 -3.96 -11.08 23.14
C VAL A 38 -4.43 -9.64 22.98
N ARG A 39 -5.73 -9.41 23.17
CA ARG A 39 -6.36 -8.09 23.03
C ARG A 39 -7.14 -7.64 24.26
N ASP A 40 -7.32 -8.51 25.24
CA ASP A 40 -8.10 -8.21 26.42
C ASP A 40 -7.71 -9.15 27.57
N SER A 41 -7.96 -8.73 28.81
CA SER A 41 -7.57 -9.47 30.01
C SER A 41 -8.50 -9.20 31.19
N SER A 42 -8.63 -10.18 32.08
CA SER A 42 -9.37 -10.04 33.35
C SER A 42 -8.65 -9.06 34.30
N PRO A 43 -9.37 -8.27 35.12
CA PRO A 43 -8.77 -7.35 36.10
C PRO A 43 -7.82 -8.03 37.11
N GLU A 44 -8.00 -9.33 37.36
CA GLU A 44 -7.17 -10.11 38.29
C GLU A 44 -5.89 -10.64 37.65
N THR A 45 -5.77 -10.56 36.32
CA THR A 45 -4.61 -11.07 35.58
C THR A 45 -3.42 -10.12 35.76
N THR A 46 -2.38 -10.60 36.43
CA THR A 46 -1.14 -9.85 36.64
C THR A 46 0.00 -10.41 35.80
N PHE A 47 0.93 -9.54 35.40
CA PHE A 47 2.12 -9.95 34.66
C PHE A 47 2.90 -11.06 35.39
N GLN A 48 3.05 -10.96 36.71
CA GLN A 48 3.76 -11.96 37.52
C GLN A 48 3.11 -13.35 37.43
N HIS A 49 1.78 -13.42 37.48
CA HIS A 49 1.05 -14.69 37.38
C HIS A 49 1.25 -15.33 36.00
N VAL A 50 1.16 -14.52 34.94
CA VAL A 50 1.41 -14.98 33.57
C VAL A 50 2.85 -15.45 33.40
N ALA A 51 3.82 -14.64 33.82
CA ALA A 51 5.25 -14.96 33.73
C ALA A 51 5.59 -16.28 34.44
N THR A 52 5.02 -16.51 35.63
CA THR A 52 5.26 -17.74 36.40
C THR A 52 4.71 -18.97 35.68
N ARG A 53 3.52 -18.86 35.07
CA ARG A 53 2.96 -19.97 34.30
C ARG A 53 3.75 -20.24 33.02
N LEU A 54 4.21 -19.19 32.33
CA LEU A 54 5.02 -19.33 31.12
C LEU A 54 6.38 -19.95 31.39
N GLU A 55 7.05 -19.61 32.49
CA GLU A 55 8.31 -20.25 32.88
C GLU A 55 8.11 -21.76 33.06
N LYS A 56 7.09 -22.14 33.81
CA LYS A 56 6.75 -23.56 34.00
C LYS A 56 6.36 -24.26 32.69
N LEU A 57 5.62 -23.58 31.82
CA LEU A 57 5.22 -24.13 30.52
C LEU A 57 6.43 -24.33 29.60
N ALA A 58 7.38 -23.40 29.61
CA ALA A 58 8.64 -23.48 28.86
C ALA A 58 9.46 -24.71 29.31
N GLU A 59 9.57 -24.94 30.62
CA GLU A 59 10.21 -26.14 31.18
C GLU A 59 9.46 -27.44 30.81
N GLU A 60 8.12 -27.46 30.96
CA GLU A 60 7.27 -28.63 30.68
C GLU A 60 7.33 -29.07 29.22
N THR A 61 7.56 -28.12 28.31
CA THR A 61 7.51 -28.35 26.86
C THR A 61 8.86 -28.23 26.16
N ASP A 62 9.95 -28.04 26.91
CA ASP A 62 11.30 -27.80 26.39
C ASP A 62 11.28 -26.77 25.25
N SER A 63 10.76 -25.58 25.58
CA SER A 63 10.47 -24.53 24.61
C SER A 63 10.93 -23.16 25.06
N PHE A 64 11.26 -22.31 24.09
CA PHE A 64 11.70 -20.94 24.31
C PHE A 64 10.55 -19.98 23.96
N ILE A 65 9.97 -19.37 24.98
CA ILE A 65 8.78 -18.53 24.90
C ILE A 65 9.18 -17.09 25.22
N ALA A 66 8.48 -16.11 24.64
CA ALA A 66 8.65 -14.72 25.04
C ALA A 66 7.36 -13.91 25.05
N ILE A 67 7.27 -12.97 25.98
CA ILE A 67 6.27 -11.91 25.99
C ILE A 67 6.88 -10.67 25.31
N GLN A 68 6.18 -10.12 24.32
CA GLN A 68 6.56 -8.85 23.70
C GLN A 68 6.08 -7.67 24.55
N HIS A 69 6.93 -6.66 24.68
CA HIS A 69 6.61 -5.36 25.26
C HIS A 69 6.70 -4.30 24.18
N GLN A 70 5.79 -3.32 24.27
CA GLN A 70 5.74 -2.19 23.37
C GLN A 70 5.79 -0.93 24.22
N ASP A 71 6.98 -0.35 24.35
CA ASP A 71 7.22 0.82 25.18
C ASP A 71 7.60 2.01 24.28
N SER A 72 7.26 3.22 24.69
CA SER A 72 7.80 4.43 24.05
C SER A 72 9.14 4.79 24.69
N ASN A 73 10.18 5.01 23.88
CA ASN A 73 11.46 5.50 24.40
C ASN A 73 11.42 7.02 24.69
N SER A 74 12.57 7.56 25.13
CA SER A 74 12.76 8.98 25.41
C SER A 74 12.55 9.89 24.20
N GLU A 75 12.69 9.36 22.98
CA GLU A 75 12.49 10.09 21.71
C GLU A 75 11.04 9.98 21.19
N GLY A 76 10.16 9.27 21.91
CA GLY A 76 8.76 9.09 21.52
C GLY A 76 8.53 8.00 20.46
N THR A 77 9.56 7.26 20.07
CA THR A 77 9.43 6.16 19.10
C THR A 77 9.13 4.85 19.81
N THR A 78 8.34 3.99 19.18
CA THR A 78 8.07 2.64 19.68
C THR A 78 9.35 1.80 19.74
N VAL A 79 9.58 1.16 20.88
CA VAL A 79 10.63 0.16 21.07
C VAL A 79 9.97 -1.16 21.48
N PHE A 80 10.29 -2.20 20.71
CA PHE A 80 9.88 -3.57 21.04
C PHE A 80 10.99 -4.28 21.81
N SER A 81 10.61 -4.83 22.96
CA SER A 81 11.50 -5.67 23.78
C SER A 81 10.78 -6.94 24.22
N TYR A 82 11.53 -7.92 24.72
CA TYR A 82 11.02 -9.26 24.98
C TYR A 82 11.48 -9.78 26.33
N THR A 83 10.55 -10.23 27.16
CA THR A 83 10.87 -11.04 28.34
C THR A 83 10.77 -12.51 27.95
N THR A 84 11.82 -13.27 28.25
CA THR A 84 12.01 -14.63 27.76
C THR A 84 11.87 -15.66 28.87
N PHE A 85 11.44 -16.86 28.50
CA PHE A 85 11.20 -18.01 29.38
C PHE A 85 11.77 -19.28 28.75
N GLY A 86 12.41 -20.13 29.55
CA GLY A 86 13.08 -21.36 29.12
C GLY A 86 14.51 -21.18 28.58
N ASP A 87 15.17 -22.31 28.27
CA ASP A 87 16.56 -22.35 27.81
C ASP A 87 16.68 -22.01 26.32
N GLY A 88 16.89 -20.73 26.02
CA GLY A 88 17.10 -20.26 24.64
C GLY A 88 17.73 -18.87 24.57
N LYS A 89 18.03 -18.43 23.34
CA LYS A 89 18.57 -17.09 23.08
C LYS A 89 17.68 -16.34 22.09
N LEU A 90 17.37 -15.09 22.40
CA LEU A 90 16.65 -14.22 21.46
C LEU A 90 17.40 -14.12 20.13
N PRO A 91 16.67 -14.11 18.99
CA PRO A 91 17.25 -13.81 17.68
C PRO A 91 18.00 -12.48 17.66
N ASP A 92 19.09 -12.42 16.88
CA ASP A 92 19.90 -11.22 16.74
C ASP A 92 19.05 -10.02 16.28
N GLY A 93 19.22 -8.88 16.95
CA GLY A 93 18.49 -7.63 16.69
C GLY A 93 17.24 -7.41 17.54
N LEU A 94 16.80 -8.41 18.31
CA LEU A 94 15.74 -8.23 19.31
C LEU A 94 16.33 -7.80 20.65
N GLN A 95 15.60 -6.95 21.38
CA GLN A 95 16.02 -6.45 22.69
C GLN A 95 15.38 -7.27 23.80
N GLU A 96 16.19 -7.70 24.76
CA GLU A 96 15.72 -8.40 25.95
C GLU A 96 15.29 -7.39 27.03
N LYS A 97 14.16 -7.66 27.69
CA LYS A 97 13.69 -6.92 28.87
C LYS A 97 13.70 -7.84 30.08
N LYS A 98 14.46 -7.47 31.11
CA LYS A 98 14.56 -8.24 32.34
C LYS A 98 13.19 -8.35 33.01
N LEU A 99 12.97 -9.47 33.69
CA LEU A 99 11.71 -9.75 34.38
C LEU A 99 11.36 -8.68 35.43
N GLU A 100 12.36 -8.16 36.13
CA GLU A 100 12.20 -7.10 37.15
C GLU A 100 11.62 -5.81 36.55
N ASP A 101 12.11 -5.42 35.37
CA ASP A 101 11.68 -4.20 34.66
C ASP A 101 10.32 -4.39 33.95
N ALA A 102 9.87 -5.63 33.79
CA ALA A 102 8.65 -5.98 33.07
C ALA A 102 7.42 -6.15 33.99
N GLN A 103 7.57 -6.04 35.31
CA GLN A 103 6.47 -6.28 36.27
C GLN A 103 5.28 -5.34 36.08
N SER A 104 5.53 -4.11 35.62
CA SER A 104 4.51 -3.13 35.31
C SER A 104 4.06 -3.17 33.84
N SER A 105 4.57 -4.08 33.01
CA SER A 105 4.22 -4.15 31.59
C SER A 105 2.81 -4.70 31.37
N SER A 106 2.25 -4.35 30.22
CA SER A 106 0.98 -4.90 29.75
C SER A 106 1.01 -6.40 29.55
N VAL A 107 -0.11 -7.07 29.88
CA VAL A 107 -0.40 -8.45 29.47
C VAL A 107 -1.20 -8.52 28.16
N GLU A 108 -1.72 -7.39 27.67
CA GLU A 108 -2.51 -7.31 26.43
C GLU A 108 -1.58 -7.18 25.21
N THR A 109 -0.78 -8.22 24.97
CA THR A 109 0.33 -8.19 24.02
C THR A 109 0.46 -9.47 23.19
N ASN A 110 1.57 -9.63 22.46
CA ASN A 110 1.90 -10.81 21.70
C ASN A 110 2.79 -11.76 22.52
N TYR A 111 2.42 -13.04 22.50
CA TYR A 111 3.15 -14.13 23.14
C TYR A 111 3.75 -15.00 22.05
N PHE A 112 5.08 -15.08 21.99
CA PHE A 112 5.83 -15.74 20.93
C PHE A 112 6.38 -17.08 21.39
N VAL A 113 6.36 -18.06 20.49
CA VAL A 113 7.14 -19.30 20.60
C VAL A 113 8.30 -19.19 19.62
N PHE A 114 9.51 -19.01 20.14
CA PHE A 114 10.71 -18.81 19.34
C PHE A 114 11.37 -20.15 18.95
N ASP A 115 11.35 -21.14 19.84
CA ASP A 115 11.89 -22.48 19.62
C ASP A 115 11.19 -23.53 20.51
N GLY A 116 11.35 -24.81 20.19
CA GLY A 116 10.86 -25.95 20.99
C GLY A 116 9.60 -26.65 20.47
N HIS A 117 8.96 -27.43 21.36
CA HIS A 117 7.86 -28.34 21.05
C HIS A 117 6.47 -27.84 21.48
N LEU A 118 6.38 -26.64 22.05
CA LEU A 118 5.12 -26.06 22.49
C LEU A 118 4.18 -25.81 21.30
N ASP A 119 3.02 -26.45 21.34
CA ASP A 119 1.93 -26.14 20.41
C ASP A 119 1.32 -24.77 20.74
N ILE A 120 1.18 -23.93 19.72
CA ILE A 120 0.57 -22.60 19.86
C ILE A 120 -0.89 -22.67 20.32
N HIS A 121 -1.59 -23.77 20.03
CA HIS A 121 -2.94 -24.00 20.53
C HIS A 121 -2.95 -24.25 22.03
N LEU A 122 -1.96 -24.98 22.55
CA LEU A 122 -1.79 -25.19 24.00
C LEU A 122 -1.42 -23.86 24.69
N LEU A 123 -0.53 -23.06 24.11
CA LEU A 123 -0.21 -21.73 24.64
C LEU A 123 -1.47 -20.87 24.77
N ARG A 124 -2.33 -20.84 23.75
CA ARG A 124 -3.60 -20.10 23.83
C ARG A 124 -4.52 -20.63 24.94
N GLU A 125 -4.61 -21.94 25.12
CA GLU A 125 -5.44 -22.53 26.18
C GLU A 125 -4.95 -22.11 27.57
N GLU A 126 -3.64 -22.20 27.81
CA GLU A 126 -3.00 -21.76 29.05
C GLU A 126 -3.22 -20.27 29.32
N LEU A 127 -3.04 -19.42 28.30
CA LEU A 127 -3.33 -17.97 28.41
C LEU A 127 -4.81 -17.72 28.71
N SER A 128 -5.73 -18.50 28.13
CA SER A 128 -7.16 -18.41 28.42
C SER A 128 -7.48 -18.74 29.87
N GLN A 129 -6.82 -19.73 30.46
CA GLN A 129 -7.02 -20.12 31.86
C GLN A 129 -6.52 -19.04 32.83
N LEU A 130 -5.54 -18.24 32.41
CA LEU A 130 -5.01 -17.10 33.17
C LEU A 130 -5.90 -15.83 33.08
N GLY A 131 -7.04 -15.91 32.40
CA GLY A 131 -7.97 -14.79 32.23
C GLY A 131 -7.67 -13.88 31.06
N LEU A 132 -6.77 -14.25 30.15
CA LEU A 132 -6.53 -13.51 28.90
C LEU A 132 -7.60 -13.91 27.87
N THR A 133 -8.17 -12.93 27.18
CA THR A 133 -9.30 -13.16 26.26
C THR A 133 -9.11 -12.43 24.93
N ASN A 134 -10.08 -12.61 24.03
CA ASN A 134 -10.07 -12.04 22.68
C ASN A 134 -8.76 -12.31 21.90
N MET A 135 -8.34 -13.58 21.92
CA MET A 135 -7.04 -14.01 21.41
C MET A 135 -7.11 -14.51 19.96
N ASN A 136 -6.16 -14.09 19.14
CA ASN A 136 -5.97 -14.58 17.78
C ASN A 136 -4.65 -15.33 17.64
N LEU A 137 -4.68 -16.43 16.89
CA LEU A 137 -3.49 -17.23 16.59
C LEU A 137 -2.85 -16.76 15.29
N THR A 138 -1.55 -16.52 15.33
CA THR A 138 -0.74 -16.23 14.15
C THR A 138 0.25 -17.36 13.96
N ILE A 139 0.06 -18.16 12.89
CA ILE A 139 0.99 -19.20 12.48
C ILE A 139 1.64 -18.74 11.17
N PRO A 140 2.87 -18.20 11.23
CA PRO A 140 3.51 -17.68 10.05
C PRO A 140 3.90 -18.81 9.10
N SER A 141 3.68 -18.57 7.80
CA SER A 141 4.20 -19.43 6.75
C SER A 141 4.93 -18.58 5.73
N LYS A 142 6.06 -19.05 5.21
CA LYS A 142 6.84 -18.29 4.21
C LYS A 142 5.99 -17.94 2.98
N LEU A 143 5.08 -18.84 2.59
CA LEU A 143 4.16 -18.60 1.48
C LEU A 143 3.10 -17.55 1.83
N SER A 144 2.49 -17.59 3.01
CA SER A 144 1.51 -16.57 3.42
C SER A 144 2.16 -15.19 3.55
N THR A 145 3.38 -15.12 4.09
CA THR A 145 4.17 -13.87 4.15
C THR A 145 4.47 -13.34 2.74
N LEU A 146 4.91 -14.20 1.80
CA LEU A 146 5.10 -13.79 0.41
C LEU A 146 3.80 -13.33 -0.26
N MET A 147 2.69 -14.01 0.00
CA MET A 147 1.37 -13.61 -0.52
C MET A 147 0.90 -12.28 0.08
N ALA A 148 1.20 -12.01 1.34
CA ALA A 148 0.93 -10.72 1.99
C ALA A 148 1.81 -9.58 1.45
N ILE A 149 3.04 -9.88 1.01
CA ILE A 149 3.86 -8.89 0.30
C ILE A 149 3.16 -8.53 -1.02
N PHE A 150 2.90 -9.53 -1.87
CA PHE A 150 2.31 -9.29 -3.19
C PHE A 150 0.80 -9.00 -3.17
N SER A 151 0.13 -8.95 -2.01
CA SER A 151 -1.28 -8.53 -1.93
C SER A 151 -1.44 -7.02 -2.11
N ASN A 152 -0.37 -6.24 -1.86
CA ASN A 152 -0.34 -4.81 -2.13
C ASN A 152 -0.37 -4.55 -3.64
N GLY A 153 -1.37 -3.80 -4.10
CA GLY A 153 -1.75 -3.72 -5.52
C GLY A 153 -0.62 -3.36 -6.50
N PHE A 154 0.28 -2.44 -6.14
CA PHE A 154 1.39 -2.03 -7.03
C PHE A 154 2.51 -3.06 -7.15
N GLN A 155 2.74 -3.84 -6.10
CA GLN A 155 3.80 -4.85 -6.04
C GLN A 155 3.45 -6.02 -6.96
N LEU A 156 2.17 -6.45 -6.93
CA LEU A 156 1.65 -7.45 -7.85
C LEU A 156 1.76 -7.01 -9.31
N ILE A 157 1.35 -5.78 -9.62
CA ILE A 157 1.41 -5.23 -10.98
C ILE A 157 2.86 -5.24 -11.48
N SER A 158 3.82 -4.82 -10.64
CA SER A 158 5.25 -4.81 -10.98
C SER A 158 5.78 -6.22 -11.30
N LEU A 159 5.41 -7.22 -10.50
CA LEU A 159 5.76 -8.62 -10.74
C LEU A 159 5.17 -9.16 -12.05
N LEU A 160 3.89 -8.86 -12.32
CA LEU A 160 3.20 -9.29 -13.54
C LEU A 160 3.88 -8.74 -14.80
N ILE A 161 4.44 -7.53 -14.75
CA ILE A 161 5.17 -6.92 -15.88
C ILE A 161 6.45 -7.69 -16.18
N PHE A 162 7.23 -8.08 -15.16
CA PHE A 162 8.43 -8.88 -15.37
C PHE A 162 8.09 -10.25 -15.95
N ILE A 163 7.04 -10.90 -15.44
CA ILE A 163 6.53 -12.17 -15.94
C ILE A 163 6.11 -12.03 -17.42
N LEU A 164 5.32 -11.01 -17.76
CA LEU A 164 4.85 -10.78 -19.12
C LEU A 164 6.01 -10.49 -20.08
N THR A 165 7.00 -9.71 -19.64
CA THR A 165 8.21 -9.43 -20.43
C THR A 165 9.00 -10.70 -20.68
N PHE A 166 9.14 -11.57 -19.68
CA PHE A 166 9.80 -12.86 -19.84
C PHE A 166 9.03 -13.79 -20.79
N VAL A 167 7.70 -13.83 -20.71
CA VAL A 167 6.82 -14.56 -21.64
C VAL A 167 7.08 -14.08 -23.07
N ALA A 168 7.06 -12.77 -23.30
CA ALA A 168 7.32 -12.18 -24.62
C ALA A 168 8.70 -12.58 -25.16
N LEU A 169 9.75 -12.43 -24.35
CA LEU A 169 11.12 -12.79 -24.75
C LEU A 169 11.30 -14.30 -24.99
N THR A 170 10.61 -15.14 -24.22
CA THR A 170 10.63 -16.60 -24.39
C THR A 170 9.98 -16.99 -25.71
N LEU A 171 8.80 -16.44 -26.00
CA LEU A 171 8.11 -16.66 -27.25
C LEU A 171 8.95 -16.20 -28.46
N ILE A 172 9.55 -15.00 -28.38
CA ILE A 172 10.44 -14.47 -29.43
C ILE A 172 11.63 -15.39 -29.67
N SER A 173 12.28 -15.83 -28.58
CA SER A 173 13.43 -16.72 -28.66
C SER A 173 13.07 -18.03 -29.35
N GLN A 174 11.97 -18.67 -28.94
CA GLN A 174 11.51 -19.93 -29.53
C GLN A 174 11.20 -19.78 -31.02
N ILE A 175 10.48 -18.72 -31.42
CA ILE A 175 10.14 -18.44 -32.82
C ILE A 175 11.41 -18.24 -33.66
N SER A 176 12.35 -17.42 -33.18
CA SER A 176 13.59 -17.11 -33.91
C SER A 176 14.45 -18.35 -34.19
N GLN A 177 14.36 -19.37 -33.34
CA GLN A 177 15.16 -20.59 -33.44
C GLN A 177 14.46 -21.70 -34.25
N LEU A 178 13.18 -21.54 -34.61
CA LEU A 178 12.40 -22.59 -35.30
C LEU A 178 13.05 -23.12 -36.57
N ARG A 179 13.62 -22.24 -37.40
CA ARG A 179 14.32 -22.66 -38.62
C ARG A 179 15.50 -23.58 -38.31
N SER A 180 16.31 -23.22 -37.32
CA SER A 180 17.44 -24.05 -36.88
C SER A 180 16.97 -25.36 -36.25
N SER A 181 15.87 -25.34 -35.50
CA SER A 181 15.22 -26.51 -34.92
C SER A 181 14.71 -27.47 -35.99
N GLY A 182 14.16 -26.96 -37.09
CA GLY A 182 13.73 -27.76 -38.24
C GLY A 182 14.88 -28.46 -38.95
N ILE A 183 16.01 -27.78 -39.14
CA ILE A 183 17.22 -28.37 -39.74
C ILE A 183 17.75 -29.51 -38.85
N ARG A 184 17.81 -29.30 -37.53
CA ARG A 184 18.27 -30.32 -36.57
C ARG A 184 17.34 -31.52 -36.45
N LEU A 185 16.03 -31.29 -36.57
CA LEU A 185 15.04 -32.37 -36.56
C LEU A 185 15.23 -33.32 -37.76
N ILE A 186 15.69 -32.80 -38.90
CA ILE A 186 16.02 -33.59 -40.09
C ILE A 186 17.35 -34.31 -39.96
N SER A 187 18.33 -33.70 -39.30
CA SER A 187 19.61 -34.35 -39.01
C SER A 187 19.49 -35.48 -37.96
N GLY A 188 18.28 -35.86 -37.56
CA GLY A 188 18.01 -36.99 -36.68
C GLY A 188 18.01 -36.67 -35.18
N GLU A 189 18.12 -35.39 -34.79
CA GLU A 189 18.04 -35.02 -33.37
C GLU A 189 16.63 -35.24 -32.80
N LYS A 190 16.55 -35.75 -31.57
CA LYS A 190 15.27 -35.96 -30.88
C LYS A 190 14.55 -34.63 -30.64
N ARG A 191 13.27 -34.56 -31.03
CA ARG A 191 12.42 -33.37 -30.91
C ARG A 191 12.50 -32.67 -29.54
N TRP A 192 12.37 -33.41 -28.45
CA TRP A 192 12.41 -32.85 -27.10
C TRP A 192 13.77 -32.25 -26.74
N SER A 193 14.87 -32.84 -27.22
CA SER A 193 16.23 -32.31 -27.02
C SER A 193 16.37 -30.91 -27.65
N ILE A 194 15.79 -30.72 -28.84
CA ILE A 194 15.83 -29.46 -29.57
C ILE A 194 15.10 -28.35 -28.82
N PHE A 195 13.89 -28.60 -28.31
CA PHE A 195 13.06 -27.58 -27.64
C PHE A 195 13.39 -27.36 -26.16
N LEU A 196 14.01 -28.34 -25.50
CA LEU A 196 14.52 -28.19 -24.13
C LEU A 196 15.90 -27.51 -24.08
N ARG A 197 16.66 -27.48 -25.19
CA ARG A 197 17.96 -26.79 -25.22
C ARG A 197 17.87 -25.30 -24.82
N PRO A 198 16.90 -24.49 -25.30
CA PRO A 198 16.69 -23.13 -24.81
C PRO A 198 16.37 -23.05 -23.32
N VAL A 199 15.60 -24.02 -22.78
CA VAL A 199 15.32 -24.11 -21.34
C VAL A 199 16.60 -24.35 -20.56
N GLY A 200 17.52 -25.17 -21.07
CA GLY A 200 18.84 -25.37 -20.46
C GLY A 200 19.69 -24.09 -20.42
N GLU A 201 19.60 -23.25 -21.45
CA GLU A 201 20.24 -21.92 -21.41
C GLU A 201 19.57 -20.96 -20.43
N ASP A 202 18.24 -20.99 -20.34
CA ASP A 202 17.48 -20.21 -19.36
C ASP A 202 17.82 -20.66 -17.93
N LEU A 203 17.94 -21.96 -17.68
CA LEU A 203 18.30 -22.52 -16.38
C LEU A 203 19.68 -22.03 -15.92
N LYS A 204 20.66 -21.99 -16.84
CA LYS A 204 21.97 -21.39 -16.55
C LYS A 204 21.85 -19.91 -16.21
N GLY A 205 21.07 -19.16 -16.99
CA GLY A 205 20.82 -17.74 -16.73
C GLY A 205 20.13 -17.50 -15.39
N ILE A 206 19.13 -18.32 -15.06
CA ILE A 206 18.41 -18.33 -13.78
C ILE A 206 19.36 -18.65 -12.64
N ALA A 207 20.21 -19.68 -12.76
CA ALA A 207 21.18 -20.02 -11.72
C ALA A 207 22.15 -18.87 -11.45
N VAL A 208 22.73 -18.27 -12.49
CA VAL A 208 23.63 -17.11 -12.34
C VAL A 208 22.89 -15.90 -11.77
N GLY A 209 21.68 -15.63 -12.25
CA GLY A 209 20.85 -14.52 -11.77
C GLY A 209 20.47 -14.68 -10.30
N PHE A 210 20.04 -15.87 -9.90
CA PHE A 210 19.69 -16.22 -8.53
C PHE A 210 20.90 -16.11 -7.60
N SER A 211 22.07 -16.62 -8.00
CA SER A 211 23.30 -16.48 -7.23
C SER A 211 23.69 -15.01 -7.03
N LEU A 212 23.64 -14.20 -8.10
CA LEU A 212 23.98 -12.77 -8.01
C LEU A 212 22.97 -12.00 -7.14
N ALA A 213 21.68 -12.30 -7.28
CA ALA A 213 20.62 -11.75 -6.46
C ALA A 213 20.76 -12.14 -4.97
N GLY A 214 21.19 -13.36 -4.69
CA GLY A 214 21.47 -13.84 -3.33
C GLY A 214 22.68 -13.14 -2.70
N VAL A 215 23.77 -12.96 -3.45
CA VAL A 215 24.93 -12.18 -3.00
C VAL A 215 24.52 -10.74 -2.69
N LEU A 216 23.71 -10.12 -3.56
CA LEU A 216 23.19 -8.78 -3.32
C LEU A 216 22.32 -8.70 -2.05
N ALA A 217 21.44 -9.68 -1.83
CA ALA A 217 20.60 -9.73 -0.64
C ALA A 217 21.43 -9.83 0.65
N ILE A 218 22.47 -10.67 0.66
CA ILE A 218 23.40 -10.81 1.80
C ILE A 218 24.18 -9.52 2.05
N LEU A 219 24.65 -8.85 1.00
CA LEU A 219 25.35 -7.57 1.13
C LEU A 219 24.41 -6.50 1.71
N MET A 220 23.19 -6.40 1.19
CA MET A 220 22.20 -5.43 1.67
C MET A 220 21.75 -5.72 3.09
N GLN A 221 21.61 -6.99 3.48
CA GLN A 221 21.31 -7.38 4.84
C GLN A 221 22.34 -6.81 5.83
N LYS A 222 23.64 -6.87 5.50
CA LYS A 222 24.71 -6.31 6.35
C LYS A 222 24.68 -4.78 6.41
N ILE A 223 24.37 -4.12 5.29
CA ILE A 223 24.32 -2.65 5.22
C ILE A 223 23.12 -2.10 6.01
N LEU A 224 21.99 -2.81 5.97
CA LEU A 224 20.71 -2.37 6.54
C LEU A 224 20.40 -3.06 7.88
N SER A 225 21.33 -3.86 8.41
CA SER A 225 21.17 -4.64 9.66
C SER A 225 19.88 -5.47 9.72
N LEU A 226 19.47 -6.05 8.58
CA LEU A 226 18.23 -6.84 8.52
C LEU A 226 18.35 -8.18 9.25
N PRO A 227 17.30 -8.66 9.94
CA PRO A 227 17.33 -9.94 10.65
C PRO A 227 17.65 -11.14 9.75
N THR A 228 18.33 -12.15 10.27
CA THR A 228 18.76 -13.31 9.47
C THR A 228 17.61 -14.12 8.88
N GLN A 229 16.43 -14.22 9.52
CA GLN A 229 15.30 -14.94 8.91
C GLN A 229 14.75 -14.20 7.68
N SER A 230 14.93 -12.87 7.58
CA SER A 230 14.54 -12.11 6.37
C SER A 230 15.22 -12.65 5.12
N LEU A 231 16.50 -13.07 5.22
CA LEU A 231 17.20 -13.69 4.10
C LEU A 231 16.53 -14.97 3.63
N MET A 232 15.98 -15.78 4.54
CA MET A 232 15.30 -17.01 4.15
C MET A 232 14.02 -16.73 3.36
N THR A 233 13.27 -15.68 3.72
CA THR A 233 12.05 -15.30 2.97
C THR A 233 12.39 -14.59 1.67
N ILE A 234 13.42 -13.72 1.64
CA ILE A 234 13.95 -13.16 0.38
C ILE A 234 14.38 -14.30 -0.54
N GLY A 235 15.13 -15.27 -0.03
CA GLY A 235 15.55 -16.46 -0.76
C GLY A 235 14.37 -17.28 -1.28
N ALA A 236 13.35 -17.50 -0.46
CA ALA A 236 12.12 -18.18 -0.86
C ALA A 236 11.34 -17.41 -1.93
N GLY A 237 11.28 -16.07 -1.85
CA GLY A 237 10.67 -15.20 -2.83
C GLY A 237 11.40 -15.22 -4.17
N LEU A 238 12.73 -15.11 -4.14
CA LEU A 238 13.59 -15.24 -5.31
C LEU A 238 13.48 -16.64 -5.94
N LEU A 239 13.44 -17.70 -5.13
CA LEU A 239 13.25 -19.06 -5.62
C LEU A 239 11.89 -19.20 -6.30
N SER A 240 10.82 -18.71 -5.67
CA SER A 240 9.46 -18.74 -6.21
C SER A 240 9.39 -17.99 -7.54
N TYR A 241 9.96 -16.78 -7.62
CA TYR A 241 10.06 -16.01 -8.85
C TYR A 241 10.77 -16.80 -9.96
N ASN A 242 11.92 -17.39 -9.67
CA ASN A 242 12.67 -18.15 -10.67
C ASN A 242 12.00 -19.47 -11.07
N LEU A 243 11.28 -20.12 -10.16
CA LEU A 243 10.45 -21.29 -10.48
C LEU A 243 9.31 -20.93 -11.43
N ILE A 244 8.71 -19.74 -11.28
CA ILE A 244 7.72 -19.22 -12.24
C ILE A 244 8.37 -19.01 -13.61
N LEU A 245 9.54 -18.36 -13.69
CA LEU A 245 10.26 -18.17 -14.95
C LEU A 245 10.59 -19.50 -15.63
N LEU A 246 11.10 -20.47 -14.86
CA LEU A 246 11.42 -21.81 -15.38
C LEU A 246 10.17 -22.54 -15.88
N SER A 247 9.07 -22.46 -15.12
CA SER A 247 7.78 -23.05 -15.49
C SER A 247 7.26 -22.47 -16.80
N ILE A 248 7.38 -21.15 -16.99
CA ILE A 248 7.03 -20.49 -18.26
C ILE A 248 7.89 -21.01 -19.40
N SER A 249 9.22 -21.10 -19.20
CA SER A 249 10.13 -21.59 -20.23
C SER A 249 9.81 -23.04 -20.64
N LEU A 250 9.55 -23.91 -19.65
CA LEU A 250 9.12 -25.29 -19.87
C LEU A 250 7.78 -25.38 -20.58
N PHE A 251 6.78 -24.59 -20.17
CA PHE A 251 5.47 -24.52 -20.82
C PHE A 251 5.60 -24.19 -22.31
N PHE A 252 6.39 -23.17 -22.65
CA PHE A 252 6.64 -22.84 -24.05
C PHE A 252 7.39 -23.94 -24.79
N ALA A 253 8.45 -24.50 -24.21
CA ALA A 253 9.17 -25.61 -24.83
C ALA A 253 8.25 -26.80 -25.16
N GLN A 254 7.35 -27.16 -24.23
CA GLN A 254 6.33 -28.18 -24.43
C GLN A 254 5.35 -27.80 -25.54
N LEU A 255 4.82 -26.57 -25.53
CA LEU A 255 3.88 -26.07 -26.53
C LEU A 255 4.47 -26.15 -27.93
N PHE A 256 5.71 -25.68 -28.12
CA PHE A 256 6.40 -25.73 -29.42
C PHE A 256 6.75 -27.16 -29.84
N ALA A 257 7.23 -28.00 -28.92
CA ALA A 257 7.53 -29.40 -29.22
C ALA A 257 6.28 -30.14 -29.70
N VAL A 258 5.14 -29.99 -29.01
CA VAL A 258 3.86 -30.60 -29.42
C VAL A 258 3.35 -29.98 -30.72
N GLY A 259 3.41 -28.65 -30.86
CA GLY A 259 2.90 -27.90 -32.01
C GLY A 259 3.52 -28.33 -33.34
N ILE A 260 4.81 -28.66 -33.35
CA ILE A 260 5.51 -29.12 -34.55
C ILE A 260 5.02 -30.46 -35.08
N LYS A 261 4.42 -31.33 -34.25
CA LYS A 261 3.84 -32.60 -34.71
C LYS A 261 2.77 -32.40 -35.79
N LYS A 262 2.13 -31.23 -35.80
CA LYS A 262 1.00 -30.90 -36.69
C LYS A 262 1.44 -30.28 -38.02
N ILE A 263 2.74 -30.07 -38.24
CA ILE A 263 3.27 -29.33 -39.40
C ILE A 263 4.19 -30.23 -40.22
N HIS A 264 4.12 -30.11 -41.54
CA HIS A 264 5.00 -30.87 -42.41
C HIS A 264 6.46 -30.41 -42.24
N LEU A 265 7.40 -31.34 -42.11
CA LEU A 265 8.82 -31.07 -41.81
C LEU A 265 9.46 -30.04 -42.76
N MET A 266 9.11 -30.11 -44.04
CA MET A 266 9.56 -29.18 -45.08
C MET A 266 9.10 -27.72 -44.87
N GLN A 267 7.93 -27.50 -44.25
CA GLN A 267 7.42 -26.18 -43.91
C GLN A 267 8.22 -25.58 -42.74
N ILE A 268 8.66 -26.41 -41.79
CA ILE A 268 9.47 -25.99 -40.63
C ILE A 268 10.87 -25.51 -41.05
N ILE A 269 11.51 -26.15 -42.05
CA ILE A 269 12.82 -25.71 -42.60
C ILE A 269 12.73 -24.33 -43.25
N LYS A 270 11.58 -24.03 -43.88
CA LYS A 270 11.29 -22.72 -44.45
C LYS A 270 10.97 -21.68 -43.37
N GLY A 271 10.97 -22.08 -42.10
CA GLY A 271 10.63 -21.22 -40.96
C GLY A 271 9.13 -21.02 -40.79
N GLN A 272 8.27 -21.79 -41.45
CA GLN A 272 6.82 -21.68 -41.28
C GLN A 272 6.40 -22.30 -39.95
N VAL A 273 5.67 -21.52 -39.18
CA VAL A 273 5.35 -21.74 -37.77
C VAL A 273 3.90 -22.25 -37.66
N PRO A 274 3.41 -22.88 -36.57
CA PRO A 274 1.97 -23.08 -36.40
C PRO A 274 1.32 -21.71 -36.13
N VAL A 275 1.13 -20.93 -37.19
CA VAL A 275 0.94 -19.48 -37.13
C VAL A 275 -0.28 -19.11 -36.30
N ARG A 276 -1.40 -19.84 -36.44
CA ARG A 276 -2.65 -19.53 -35.72
C ARG A 276 -2.51 -19.60 -34.18
N GLY A 277 -1.84 -20.62 -33.66
CA GLY A 277 -1.67 -20.79 -32.20
C GLY A 277 -0.74 -19.75 -31.60
N ILE A 278 0.33 -19.40 -32.29
CA ILE A 278 1.30 -18.41 -31.83
C ILE A 278 0.74 -16.99 -31.94
N ILE A 279 0.04 -16.67 -33.04
CA ILE A 279 -0.70 -15.41 -33.19
C ILE A 279 -1.66 -15.25 -32.01
N SER A 280 -2.45 -16.29 -31.68
CA SER A 280 -3.36 -16.26 -30.53
C SER A 280 -2.63 -15.95 -29.22
N LEU A 281 -1.46 -16.55 -28.99
CA LEU A 281 -0.70 -16.32 -27.76
C LEU A 281 -0.12 -14.89 -27.71
N ILE A 282 0.38 -14.37 -28.83
CA ILE A 282 0.85 -12.97 -28.90
C ILE A 282 -0.30 -11.99 -28.66
N LEU A 283 -1.50 -12.25 -29.23
CA LEU A 283 -2.69 -11.44 -28.97
C LEU A 283 -3.08 -11.44 -27.49
N ILE A 284 -3.02 -12.59 -26.81
CA ILE A 284 -3.25 -12.67 -25.36
C ILE A 284 -2.19 -11.88 -24.59
N GLY A 285 -0.91 -11.99 -24.97
CA GLY A 285 0.16 -11.20 -24.37
C GLY A 285 -0.03 -9.69 -24.57
N GLN A 286 -0.53 -9.28 -25.74
CA GLN A 286 -0.86 -7.88 -26.04
C GLN A 286 -2.06 -7.40 -25.21
N LEU A 287 -3.10 -8.22 -25.05
CA LEU A 287 -4.24 -7.92 -24.18
C LEU A 287 -3.77 -7.66 -22.74
N LEU A 288 -2.95 -8.56 -22.20
CA LEU A 288 -2.37 -8.42 -20.86
C LEU A 288 -1.50 -7.16 -20.75
N ALA A 289 -0.68 -6.87 -21.77
CA ALA A 289 0.14 -5.66 -21.78
C ALA A 289 -0.71 -4.39 -21.71
N ILE A 290 -1.83 -4.35 -22.44
CA ILE A 290 -2.76 -3.20 -22.42
C ILE A 290 -3.36 -3.02 -21.04
N ILE A 291 -3.90 -4.10 -20.46
CA ILE A 291 -4.51 -4.03 -19.12
C ILE A 291 -3.50 -3.50 -18.11
N ILE A 292 -2.27 -4.03 -18.12
CA ILE A 292 -1.23 -3.61 -17.18
C ILE A 292 -0.79 -2.16 -17.42
N VAL A 293 -0.61 -1.73 -18.67
CA VAL A 293 -0.25 -0.34 -18.99
C VAL A 293 -1.36 0.61 -18.58
N THR A 294 -2.62 0.27 -18.83
CA THR A 294 -3.78 1.07 -18.42
C THR A 294 -3.87 1.19 -16.90
N LEU A 295 -3.66 0.09 -16.16
CA LEU A 295 -3.61 0.11 -14.70
C LEU A 295 -2.43 0.94 -14.18
N GLY A 296 -1.25 0.79 -14.77
CA GLY A 296 -0.05 1.53 -14.38
C GLY A 296 -0.18 3.03 -14.61
N ILE A 297 -0.67 3.46 -15.76
CA ILE A 297 -0.92 4.89 -16.06
C ILE A 297 -2.04 5.43 -15.19
N GLY A 298 -3.16 4.71 -15.08
CA GLY A 298 -4.30 5.12 -14.25
C GLY A 298 -3.92 5.30 -12.79
N SER A 299 -3.15 4.35 -12.22
CA SER A 299 -2.67 4.45 -10.84
C SER A 299 -1.64 5.56 -10.68
N SER A 300 -0.70 5.71 -11.62
CA SER A 300 0.30 6.79 -11.59
C SER A 300 -0.35 8.18 -11.59
N LEU A 301 -1.43 8.38 -12.35
CA LEU A 301 -2.21 9.62 -12.33
C LEU A 301 -2.88 9.86 -10.98
N LYS A 302 -3.54 8.84 -10.40
CA LYS A 302 -4.14 8.93 -9.07
C LYS A 302 -3.10 9.32 -8.00
N TYR A 303 -1.96 8.64 -7.98
CA TYR A 303 -0.88 8.97 -7.05
C TYR A 303 -0.23 10.33 -7.32
N SER A 304 -0.22 10.79 -8.58
CA SER A 304 0.26 12.13 -8.90
C SER A 304 -0.68 13.22 -8.37
N GLN A 305 -2.00 13.00 -8.47
CA GLN A 305 -3.00 13.91 -7.88
C GLN A 305 -2.92 13.91 -6.35
N ALA A 306 -2.87 12.73 -5.73
CA ALA A 306 -2.65 12.57 -4.29
C ALA A 306 -1.38 13.30 -3.82
N TRP A 307 -0.26 13.10 -4.52
CA TRP A 307 1.01 13.76 -4.19
C TRP A 307 0.91 15.27 -4.31
N GLN A 308 0.26 15.78 -5.37
CA GLN A 308 0.07 17.22 -5.53
C GLN A 308 -0.78 17.82 -4.41
N GLN A 309 -1.88 17.15 -4.03
CA GLN A 309 -2.76 17.57 -2.96
C GLN A 309 -2.06 17.54 -1.60
N HIS A 310 -1.37 16.45 -1.28
CA HIS A 310 -0.64 16.28 -0.01
C HIS A 310 0.49 17.29 0.12
N ARG A 311 1.25 17.50 -0.95
CA ARG A 311 2.43 18.40 -0.98
C ARG A 311 2.11 19.85 -0.59
N ILE A 312 0.88 20.34 -0.79
CA ILE A 312 0.50 21.71 -0.42
C ILE A 312 0.73 21.97 1.08
N GLY A 313 0.57 20.95 1.93
CA GLY A 313 0.83 21.04 3.37
C GLY A 313 2.31 21.13 3.77
N GLN A 314 3.25 20.99 2.82
CA GLN A 314 4.67 20.84 3.15
C GLN A 314 5.24 22.05 3.89
N GLU A 315 4.86 23.26 3.48
CA GLU A 315 5.33 24.49 4.12
C GLU A 315 4.76 24.63 5.53
N ALA A 316 3.44 24.46 5.71
CA ALA A 316 2.79 24.53 7.01
C ALA A 316 3.37 23.50 8.00
N TRP A 317 3.48 22.23 7.58
CA TRP A 317 4.09 21.19 8.40
C TRP A 317 5.56 21.46 8.73
N SER A 318 6.31 22.12 7.82
CA SER A 318 7.72 22.45 8.07
C SER A 318 7.94 23.48 9.19
N GLN A 319 6.92 24.28 9.51
CA GLN A 319 6.92 25.19 10.65
C GLN A 319 6.47 24.50 11.95
N GLU A 320 5.78 23.36 11.84
CA GLU A 320 5.12 22.65 12.93
C GLU A 320 5.82 21.33 13.31
N ARG A 321 7.15 21.32 13.25
CA ARG A 321 7.97 20.09 13.41
C ARG A 321 7.91 19.46 14.80
N GLN A 322 7.52 20.22 15.81
CA GLN A 322 7.54 19.79 17.20
C GLN A 322 6.23 19.15 17.63
N LEU A 323 5.16 19.29 16.84
CA LEU A 323 3.85 18.76 17.20
C LEU A 323 3.86 17.24 17.27
N ILE A 324 3.36 16.70 18.37
CA ILE A 324 3.34 15.27 18.67
C ILE A 324 1.91 14.73 18.57
N THR A 325 1.79 13.59 17.89
CA THR A 325 0.56 12.79 17.83
C THR A 325 0.75 11.52 18.65
N LEU A 326 -0.32 11.03 19.29
CA LEU A 326 -0.29 9.82 20.10
C LEU A 326 -0.87 8.61 19.36
N SER A 327 -0.20 7.47 19.48
CA SER A 327 -0.77 6.17 19.13
C SER A 327 -1.18 5.42 20.39
N ILE A 328 -2.44 5.00 20.47
CA ILE A 328 -2.94 4.25 21.63
C ILE A 328 -2.50 2.78 21.51
N SER A 329 -1.94 2.21 22.57
CA SER A 329 -1.59 0.80 22.66
C SER A 329 -2.84 -0.08 22.84
N ARG A 330 -2.69 -1.41 22.86
CA ARG A 330 -3.83 -2.31 23.14
C ARG A 330 -4.41 -2.07 24.53
N GLU A 331 -3.55 -1.94 25.55
CA GLU A 331 -3.97 -1.67 26.93
C GLU A 331 -4.70 -0.34 27.09
N GLY A 332 -4.35 0.65 26.27
CA GLY A 332 -5.06 1.93 26.25
C GLY A 332 -6.48 1.85 25.71
N THR A 333 -6.86 0.72 25.12
CA THR A 333 -8.22 0.44 24.62
C THR A 333 -8.91 -0.61 25.50
N SER A 334 -10.23 -0.70 25.41
CA SER A 334 -10.97 -1.81 26.02
C SER A 334 -12.17 -2.18 25.14
N PRO A 335 -12.35 -3.47 24.81
CA PRO A 335 -13.52 -3.91 24.09
C PRO A 335 -14.71 -4.05 25.06
N GLY A 336 -15.61 -3.07 25.11
CA GLY A 336 -16.85 -3.18 25.87
C GLY A 336 -17.24 -1.91 26.63
N PHE A 337 -18.18 -2.06 27.57
CA PHE A 337 -18.72 -0.99 28.41
C PHE A 337 -18.74 -1.36 29.90
N ASP A 338 -17.84 -2.24 30.32
CA ASP A 338 -17.69 -2.62 31.73
C ASP A 338 -17.03 -1.51 32.57
N GLU A 339 -16.92 -1.73 33.88
CA GLU A 339 -16.37 -0.73 34.81
C GLU A 339 -14.91 -0.36 34.49
N GLN A 340 -14.13 -1.32 33.97
CA GLN A 340 -12.75 -1.09 33.55
C GLN A 340 -12.68 -0.23 32.30
N ALA A 341 -13.49 -0.51 31.28
CA ALA A 341 -13.64 0.33 30.10
C ALA A 341 -14.01 1.75 30.51
N GLN A 342 -15.03 1.92 31.36
CA GLN A 342 -15.43 3.25 31.86
C GLN A 342 -14.30 3.97 32.61
N ARG A 343 -13.49 3.26 33.39
CA ARG A 343 -12.32 3.84 34.06
C ARG A 343 -11.28 4.32 33.05
N LYS A 344 -10.93 3.50 32.05
CA LYS A 344 -9.99 3.88 30.98
C LYS A 344 -10.49 5.10 30.21
N LEU A 345 -11.78 5.11 29.85
CA LEU A 345 -12.42 6.24 29.19
C LEU A 345 -12.28 7.53 30.05
N ARG A 346 -12.54 7.46 31.36
CA ARG A 346 -12.44 8.62 32.27
C ARG A 346 -11.02 9.17 32.36
N THR A 347 -10.02 8.30 32.44
CA THR A 347 -8.61 8.71 32.48
C THR A 347 -8.17 9.39 31.19
N TRP A 348 -8.60 8.89 30.02
CA TRP A 348 -8.35 9.58 28.75
C TRP A 348 -8.98 10.97 28.68
N TYR A 349 -10.23 11.10 29.15
CA TYR A 349 -10.88 12.40 29.21
C TYR A 349 -10.15 13.38 30.14
N GLN A 350 -9.70 12.92 31.32
CA GLN A 350 -8.91 13.73 32.25
C GLN A 350 -7.57 14.18 31.63
N LEU A 351 -6.91 13.30 30.87
CA LEU A 351 -5.71 13.64 30.12
C LEU A 351 -6.00 14.77 29.12
N MET A 352 -7.09 14.67 28.35
CA MET A 352 -7.46 15.70 27.36
C MET A 352 -7.82 17.03 28.03
N ASP A 353 -8.56 16.99 29.14
CA ASP A 353 -8.91 18.17 29.92
C ASP A 353 -7.66 18.90 30.42
N LEU A 354 -6.70 18.17 31.00
CA LEU A 354 -5.42 18.73 31.43
C LEU A 354 -4.60 19.24 30.24
N ALA A 355 -4.53 18.49 29.15
CA ALA A 355 -3.73 18.87 27.99
C ALA A 355 -4.22 20.18 27.36
N VAL A 356 -5.53 20.37 27.25
CA VAL A 356 -6.12 21.59 26.70
C VAL A 356 -6.07 22.75 27.72
N SER A 357 -6.37 22.50 29.00
CA SER A 357 -6.39 23.55 30.02
C SER A 357 -5.01 24.06 30.41
N GLU A 358 -3.99 23.20 30.43
CA GLU A 358 -2.58 23.60 30.62
C GLU A 358 -1.95 24.14 29.31
N GLN A 359 -2.73 24.30 28.24
CA GLN A 359 -2.27 24.76 26.92
C GLN A 359 -1.11 23.94 26.34
N LYS A 360 -1.09 22.64 26.63
CA LYS A 360 -0.07 21.68 26.20
C LYS A 360 -0.44 20.94 24.92
N ALA A 361 -1.73 20.91 24.57
CA ALA A 361 -2.23 20.32 23.35
C ALA A 361 -3.46 21.06 22.82
N PHE A 362 -3.71 20.90 21.53
CA PHE A 362 -4.89 21.45 20.87
C PHE A 362 -5.58 20.42 19.98
N LEU A 363 -6.85 20.68 19.70
CA LEU A 363 -7.69 19.88 18.81
C LEU A 363 -7.77 20.54 17.42
N SER A 364 -7.67 19.73 16.37
CA SER A 364 -7.94 20.09 14.99
C SER A 364 -8.71 18.95 14.30
N ARG A 365 -10.01 18.82 14.60
CA ARG A 365 -10.87 17.79 14.03
C ARG A 365 -11.56 18.26 12.75
N HIS A 366 -11.47 17.45 11.71
CA HIS A 366 -12.04 17.71 10.39
C HIS A 366 -12.77 16.50 9.81
N GLN A 367 -13.65 16.71 8.83
CA GLN A 367 -14.50 15.63 8.29
C GLN A 367 -13.89 14.90 7.07
N LEU A 368 -12.60 15.07 6.81
CA LEU A 368 -11.91 14.44 5.67
C LEU A 368 -11.95 12.90 5.70
N ILE A 369 -11.78 12.31 6.88
CA ILE A 369 -11.78 10.85 7.07
C ILE A 369 -13.19 10.30 6.78
N ASP A 370 -14.19 10.84 7.48
CA ASP A 370 -15.59 10.42 7.36
C ASP A 370 -16.09 10.52 5.91
N ARG A 371 -15.77 11.62 5.23
CA ARG A 371 -16.14 11.83 3.84
C ARG A 371 -15.49 10.81 2.90
N THR A 372 -14.22 10.50 3.11
CA THR A 372 -13.51 9.51 2.29
C THR A 372 -14.12 8.13 2.47
N LEU A 373 -14.48 7.76 3.69
CA LEU A 373 -15.17 6.52 4.00
C LEU A 373 -16.56 6.45 3.37
N GLN A 374 -17.34 7.53 3.44
CA GLN A 374 -18.67 7.62 2.81
C GLN A 374 -18.62 7.54 1.28
N ASN A 375 -17.65 8.21 0.65
CA ASN A 375 -17.45 8.16 -0.80
C ASN A 375 -16.88 6.82 -1.29
N GLY A 376 -16.34 6.02 -0.36
CA GLY A 376 -15.56 4.80 -0.63
C GLY A 376 -14.08 5.10 -0.89
N MET A 377 -13.19 4.31 -0.29
CA MET A 377 -11.73 4.56 -0.32
C MET A 377 -11.13 4.67 -1.74
N ALA A 378 -11.69 3.98 -2.73
CA ALA A 378 -11.18 3.96 -4.10
C ALA A 378 -11.77 5.07 -5.01
N SER A 379 -12.60 5.96 -4.48
CA SER A 379 -13.32 6.97 -5.26
C SER A 379 -12.41 8.08 -5.77
N SER A 380 -12.51 8.41 -7.06
CA SER A 380 -11.79 9.56 -7.65
C SER A 380 -12.23 10.90 -7.05
N LYS A 381 -13.41 10.96 -6.41
CA LYS A 381 -13.87 12.14 -5.67
C LYS A 381 -12.98 12.51 -4.48
N ASN A 382 -12.23 11.54 -3.93
CA ASN A 382 -11.32 11.77 -2.81
C ASN A 382 -9.96 12.34 -3.25
N LEU A 383 -9.70 12.40 -4.56
CA LEU A 383 -8.45 12.90 -5.17
C LEU A 383 -8.65 14.27 -5.86
N ILE A 384 -9.82 14.89 -5.66
CA ILE A 384 -10.10 16.24 -6.17
C ILE A 384 -9.21 17.22 -5.40
N THR A 385 -8.46 18.05 -6.13
CA THR A 385 -7.53 19.04 -5.57
C THR A 385 -8.22 20.28 -5.00
N SER A 386 -9.55 20.36 -5.06
CA SER A 386 -10.29 21.54 -4.59
C SER A 386 -10.38 21.52 -3.08
N THR A 387 -9.94 22.62 -2.46
CA THR A 387 -10.14 22.88 -1.03
C THR A 387 -11.54 23.43 -0.73
N GLU A 388 -12.31 23.78 -1.77
CA GLU A 388 -13.64 24.41 -1.67
C GLU A 388 -14.76 23.41 -1.46
N TRP A 389 -15.39 23.50 -0.30
CA TRP A 389 -16.49 22.63 0.09
C TRP A 389 -17.71 23.50 0.40
N HIS A 390 -18.73 23.37 -0.44
CA HIS A 390 -19.96 24.17 -0.36
C HIS A 390 -21.06 23.51 0.49
N ASP A 391 -20.77 22.34 1.06
CA ASP A 391 -21.67 21.67 1.99
C ASP A 391 -21.25 22.04 3.41
N TYR A 392 -22.08 22.84 4.08
CA TYR A 392 -21.84 23.35 5.45
C TYR A 392 -22.70 22.63 6.51
N ASN A 393 -23.24 21.45 6.18
CA ASN A 393 -23.82 20.57 7.20
C ASN A 393 -22.76 20.14 8.23
N PRO A 394 -23.15 19.61 9.41
CA PRO A 394 -22.19 19.22 10.46
C PRO A 394 -21.12 18.20 10.06
N ASN A 395 -21.38 17.42 9.01
CA ASN A 395 -20.43 16.45 8.45
C ASN A 395 -19.72 16.97 7.17
N GLY A 396 -19.86 18.26 6.86
CA GLY A 396 -19.34 18.94 5.69
C GLY A 396 -18.08 19.76 5.98
N ASN A 397 -18.05 21.02 5.51
CA ASN A 397 -16.95 21.96 5.63
C ASN A 397 -16.86 22.58 7.03
N VAL A 398 -16.50 21.74 8.00
CA VAL A 398 -16.49 22.07 9.42
C VAL A 398 -15.15 21.68 10.03
N LEU A 399 -14.63 22.55 10.89
CA LEU A 399 -13.45 22.31 11.70
C LEU A 399 -13.81 22.50 13.17
N ILE A 400 -13.64 21.45 13.99
CA ILE A 400 -13.87 21.49 15.43
C ILE A 400 -12.51 21.58 16.13
N VAL A 401 -12.31 22.64 16.90
CA VAL A 401 -10.99 23.03 17.43
C VAL A 401 -11.06 23.46 18.88
N THR A 402 -9.90 23.53 19.53
CA THR A 402 -9.72 24.23 20.81
C THR A 402 -9.20 25.65 20.58
N PRO A 403 -9.31 26.57 21.56
CA PRO A 403 -8.85 27.96 21.42
C PRO A 403 -7.42 28.11 20.90
N GLN A 404 -6.50 27.27 21.37
CA GLN A 404 -5.07 27.29 21.00
C GLN A 404 -4.83 27.09 19.48
N TYR A 405 -5.73 26.40 18.77
CA TYR A 405 -5.66 26.30 17.31
C TYR A 405 -5.69 27.67 16.64
N LEU A 406 -6.59 28.56 17.08
CA LEU A 406 -6.78 29.87 16.47
C LEU A 406 -5.58 30.78 16.73
N GLU A 407 -5.05 30.74 17.95
CA GLU A 407 -3.82 31.47 18.31
C GLU A 407 -2.65 31.01 17.44
N ARG A 408 -2.46 29.69 17.32
CA ARG A 408 -1.35 29.09 16.55
C ARG A 408 -1.46 29.37 15.05
N GLN A 409 -2.67 29.36 14.50
CA GLN A 409 -2.94 29.71 13.10
C GLN A 409 -3.05 31.23 12.86
N ASN A 410 -2.88 32.07 13.90
CA ASN A 410 -3.02 33.52 13.86
C ASN A 410 -4.35 33.97 13.22
N ILE A 411 -5.45 33.31 13.60
CA ILE A 411 -6.78 33.62 13.06
C ILE A 411 -7.34 34.84 13.79
N PRO A 412 -7.58 35.98 13.11
CA PRO A 412 -8.13 37.16 13.75
C PRO A 412 -9.60 36.91 14.13
N VAL A 413 -9.93 37.22 15.38
CA VAL A 413 -11.29 37.16 15.94
C VAL A 413 -11.59 38.44 16.71
N ASP A 414 -12.87 38.80 16.81
CA ASP A 414 -13.28 39.96 17.60
C ASP A 414 -12.92 39.79 19.08
N THR A 415 -12.50 40.86 19.74
CA THR A 415 -12.10 40.85 21.16
C THR A 415 -13.14 40.26 22.11
N THR A 416 -14.43 40.43 21.82
CA THR A 416 -15.53 39.84 22.60
C THR A 416 -15.59 38.32 22.45
N ILE A 417 -15.32 37.82 21.24
CA ILE A 417 -15.28 36.39 20.93
C ILE A 417 -14.02 35.76 21.52
N GLU A 418 -12.88 36.46 21.43
CA GLU A 418 -11.61 36.06 22.04
C GLU A 418 -11.71 35.88 23.56
N GLN A 419 -12.38 36.82 24.25
CA GLN A 419 -12.63 36.70 25.69
C GLN A 419 -13.54 35.51 26.01
N LYS A 420 -14.57 35.28 25.19
CA LYS A 420 -15.53 34.19 25.38
C LYS A 420 -14.91 32.82 25.15
N MET A 421 -14.10 32.64 24.10
CA MET A 421 -13.46 31.36 23.79
C MET A 421 -12.45 30.92 24.86
N ASN A 422 -11.82 31.88 25.54
CA ASN A 422 -10.90 31.59 26.67
C ASN A 422 -11.64 31.21 27.96
N HIS A 423 -12.95 31.45 28.06
CA HIS A 423 -13.77 31.20 29.26
C HIS A 423 -15.14 30.62 28.89
N LEU A 424 -15.16 29.47 28.22
CA LEU A 424 -16.39 28.74 27.92
C LEU A 424 -16.93 28.01 29.15
N ASN A 425 -18.21 28.24 29.49
CA ASN A 425 -18.87 27.45 30.53
C ASN A 425 -19.35 26.09 29.97
N VAL A 426 -19.71 25.18 30.87
CA VAL A 426 -20.33 23.89 30.49
C VAL A 426 -21.62 24.16 29.69
N GLY A 427 -21.75 23.54 28.52
CA GLY A 427 -22.87 23.73 27.61
C GLY A 427 -22.74 24.94 26.67
N GLU A 428 -21.59 25.61 26.63
CA GLU A 428 -21.33 26.72 25.71
C GLU A 428 -20.25 26.38 24.69
N PHE A 429 -20.35 26.93 23.49
CA PHE A 429 -19.30 26.87 22.47
C PHE A 429 -19.29 28.15 21.62
N VAL A 430 -18.19 28.41 20.92
CA VAL A 430 -18.14 29.49 19.91
C VAL A 430 -18.34 28.89 18.52
N LEU A 431 -19.21 29.51 17.74
CA LEU A 431 -19.46 29.19 16.33
C LEU A 431 -18.94 30.34 15.47
N LEU A 432 -17.85 30.11 14.74
CA LEU A 432 -17.27 31.07 13.82
C LEU A 432 -17.74 30.79 12.40
N LEU A 433 -18.51 31.71 11.84
CA LEU A 433 -19.05 31.62 10.50
C LEU A 433 -18.19 32.44 9.53
N PRO A 434 -17.81 31.90 8.36
CA PRO A 434 -17.34 32.72 7.26
C PRO A 434 -18.32 33.84 6.92
N GLU A 435 -17.81 35.03 6.60
CA GLU A 435 -18.59 36.23 6.33
C GLU A 435 -19.72 36.01 5.31
N HIS A 436 -19.47 35.20 4.27
CA HIS A 436 -20.47 34.89 3.25
C HIS A 436 -21.66 34.05 3.75
N LEU A 437 -21.57 33.42 4.92
CA LEU A 437 -22.66 32.67 5.56
C LEU A 437 -23.44 33.51 6.59
N ARG A 438 -23.08 34.78 6.81
CA ARG A 438 -23.73 35.63 7.83
C ARG A 438 -25.24 35.74 7.62
N SER A 439 -25.73 35.74 6.38
CA SER A 439 -27.18 35.80 6.09
C SER A 439 -27.96 34.58 6.57
N GLU A 440 -27.28 33.47 6.85
CA GLU A 440 -27.86 32.18 7.25
C GLU A 440 -27.51 31.83 8.71
N GLU A 441 -27.11 32.81 9.52
CA GLU A 441 -26.69 32.61 10.90
C GLU A 441 -27.71 31.82 11.73
N GLU A 442 -29.00 32.21 11.72
CA GLU A 442 -30.02 31.53 12.51
C GLU A 442 -30.13 30.05 12.15
N HIS A 443 -29.98 29.72 10.86
CA HIS A 443 -30.00 28.35 10.37
C HIS A 443 -28.81 27.56 10.91
N TYR A 444 -27.58 28.03 10.66
CA TYR A 444 -26.38 27.32 11.08
C TYR A 444 -26.26 27.25 12.60
N LYS A 445 -26.63 28.32 13.32
CA LYS A 445 -26.67 28.31 14.77
C LYS A 445 -27.55 27.18 15.31
N SER A 446 -28.79 27.08 14.85
CA SER A 446 -29.71 26.01 15.26
C SER A 446 -29.18 24.62 14.91
N VAL A 447 -28.64 24.45 13.70
CA VAL A 447 -28.11 23.17 13.22
C VAL A 447 -26.93 22.68 14.07
N PHE A 448 -25.99 23.57 14.42
CA PHE A 448 -24.81 23.20 15.20
C PHE A 448 -25.09 23.07 16.70
N GLU A 449 -26.04 23.83 17.25
CA GLU A 449 -26.52 23.61 18.62
C GLU A 449 -27.14 22.21 18.77
N ASP A 450 -27.96 21.78 17.80
CA ASP A 450 -28.55 20.44 17.79
C ASP A 450 -27.51 19.33 17.56
N ASP A 451 -26.61 19.48 16.58
CA ASP A 451 -25.55 18.50 16.30
C ASP A 451 -24.62 18.32 17.50
N LEU A 452 -24.09 19.40 18.07
CA LEU A 452 -23.18 19.30 19.21
C LEU A 452 -23.88 18.77 20.45
N THR A 453 -25.14 19.16 20.70
CA THR A 453 -25.93 18.56 21.79
C THR A 453 -26.02 17.05 21.61
N SER A 454 -26.30 16.56 20.40
CA SER A 454 -26.36 15.12 20.13
C SER A 454 -24.99 14.44 20.23
N ARG A 455 -23.95 15.06 19.67
CA ARG A 455 -22.60 14.50 19.56
C ARG A 455 -21.87 14.44 20.90
N MET A 456 -22.16 15.38 21.80
CA MET A 456 -21.58 15.45 23.14
C MET A 456 -22.39 14.69 24.19
N SER A 457 -23.56 14.13 23.83
CA SER A 457 -24.39 13.36 24.76
C SER A 457 -23.85 11.95 24.99
N SER A 458 -24.13 11.40 26.17
CA SER A 458 -23.99 9.97 26.49
C SER A 458 -25.37 9.30 26.50
N GLN A 459 -25.43 7.97 26.76
CA GLN A 459 -26.72 7.27 26.87
C GLN A 459 -27.59 7.81 28.02
N ASP A 460 -26.95 8.25 29.11
CA ASP A 460 -27.62 8.60 30.37
C ASP A 460 -27.67 10.12 30.62
N GLU A 461 -26.80 10.90 29.97
CA GLU A 461 -26.68 12.34 30.18
C GLU A 461 -26.66 13.13 28.88
N ARG A 462 -27.51 14.15 28.80
CA ARG A 462 -27.61 15.06 27.66
C ARG A 462 -27.46 16.50 28.15
N GLN A 463 -26.38 17.15 27.72
CA GLN A 463 -26.12 18.56 27.99
C GLN A 463 -26.50 19.38 26.76
N GLN A 464 -27.40 20.35 26.94
CA GLN A 464 -27.74 21.28 25.87
C GLN A 464 -26.52 22.18 25.58
N MET A 465 -26.14 22.25 24.31
CA MET A 465 -25.05 23.09 23.80
C MET A 465 -25.62 24.38 23.21
N THR A 466 -24.99 25.52 23.51
CA THR A 466 -25.42 26.86 23.09
C THR A 466 -24.27 27.63 22.44
N ALA A 467 -24.54 28.27 21.31
CA ALA A 467 -23.53 28.92 20.50
C ALA A 467 -23.43 30.43 20.80
N THR A 468 -22.20 30.92 20.96
CA THR A 468 -21.87 32.33 20.73
C THR A 468 -21.31 32.48 19.33
N VAL A 469 -21.97 33.26 18.48
CA VAL A 469 -21.59 33.40 17.06
C VAL A 469 -20.56 34.51 16.88
N GLY A 470 -19.52 34.24 16.10
CA GLY A 470 -18.56 35.22 15.59
C GLY A 470 -18.36 35.04 14.09
N TYR A 471 -17.64 35.98 13.45
CA TYR A 471 -17.42 35.94 12.00
C TYR A 471 -15.94 35.95 11.63
N LEU A 472 -15.64 35.36 10.48
CA LEU A 472 -14.31 35.31 9.88
C LEU A 472 -14.36 35.83 8.45
N GLU A 473 -13.30 36.49 8.00
CA GLU A 473 -13.15 36.86 6.60
C GLU A 473 -13.27 35.62 5.69
N SER A 474 -14.02 35.77 4.58
CA SER A 474 -14.11 34.74 3.55
C SER A 474 -12.92 34.80 2.58
N GLY A 475 -12.66 33.72 1.86
CA GLY A 475 -11.51 33.57 0.99
C GLY A 475 -10.26 33.04 1.69
N GLN A 476 -10.36 32.46 2.88
CA GLN A 476 -9.23 32.02 3.70
C GLN A 476 -9.09 30.48 3.71
N ASP A 477 -7.87 29.99 3.51
CA ASP A 477 -7.55 28.56 3.65
C ASP A 477 -7.10 28.27 5.09
N ARG A 478 -7.65 27.21 5.70
CA ARG A 478 -7.36 26.80 7.08
C ARG A 478 -6.63 25.48 7.08
N PHE A 479 -5.45 25.45 7.70
CA PHE A 479 -4.65 24.23 7.82
C PHE A 479 -5.29 23.29 8.85
N VAL A 480 -5.43 22.02 8.51
CA VAL A 480 -6.21 21.07 9.33
C VAL A 480 -5.36 20.03 10.05
N TYR A 481 -4.03 20.07 9.91
CA TYR A 481 -3.09 19.15 10.57
C TYR A 481 -3.36 17.65 10.28
N ASN A 482 -3.80 17.31 9.07
CA ASN A 482 -4.09 15.93 8.68
C ASN A 482 -2.81 15.13 8.40
N THR A 483 -2.56 14.09 9.20
CA THR A 483 -1.45 13.13 9.04
C THR A 483 -1.91 11.76 8.53
N THR A 484 -3.21 11.57 8.30
CA THR A 484 -3.77 10.24 7.99
C THR A 484 -3.55 9.84 6.52
N PRO A 485 -3.35 8.54 6.23
CA PRO A 485 -3.24 8.06 4.85
C PRO A 485 -4.61 7.94 4.13
N ILE A 486 -5.71 8.31 4.79
CA ILE A 486 -7.08 8.15 4.30
C ILE A 486 -7.42 9.28 3.33
N SER A 487 -7.09 10.52 3.70
CA SER A 487 -7.26 11.71 2.86
C SER A 487 -5.93 12.43 2.71
N TYR A 488 -5.65 12.95 1.52
CA TYR A 488 -4.44 13.70 1.23
C TYR A 488 -4.62 15.21 1.35
N GLN A 489 -5.82 15.67 1.68
CA GLN A 489 -6.10 17.10 1.82
C GLN A 489 -5.48 17.66 3.10
N GLN A 490 -4.93 18.87 3.00
CA GLN A 490 -4.24 19.55 4.11
C GLN A 490 -4.90 20.87 4.52
N PHE A 491 -5.79 21.43 3.69
CA PHE A 491 -6.46 22.70 3.93
C PHE A 491 -7.96 22.63 3.60
N LEU A 492 -8.77 23.39 4.33
CA LEU A 492 -10.19 23.65 4.02
C LEU A 492 -10.36 25.13 3.69
N LYS A 493 -11.09 25.44 2.61
CA LYS A 493 -11.43 26.82 2.26
C LYS A 493 -12.69 27.25 3.02
N ASP A 494 -12.62 28.36 3.73
CA ASP A 494 -13.73 28.96 4.48
C ASP A 494 -14.58 27.94 5.26
N PRO A 495 -13.99 27.09 6.12
CA PRO A 495 -14.77 26.19 6.96
C PRO A 495 -15.52 26.96 8.04
N ILE A 496 -16.66 26.41 8.49
CA ILE A 496 -17.24 26.80 9.78
C ILE A 496 -16.32 26.27 10.89
N ILE A 497 -15.89 27.15 11.80
CA ILE A 497 -15.01 26.75 12.91
C ILE A 497 -15.82 26.71 14.20
N ILE A 498 -15.81 25.56 14.86
CA ILE A 498 -16.45 25.33 16.16
C ILE A 498 -15.35 25.29 17.21
N VAL A 499 -15.40 26.18 18.20
CA VAL A 499 -14.42 26.21 19.29
C VAL A 499 -15.03 25.62 20.56
N ILE A 500 -14.41 24.54 21.05
CA ILE A 500 -14.80 23.80 22.24
C ILE A 500 -13.58 23.47 23.12
N THR A 501 -13.83 23.22 24.39
CA THR A 501 -12.89 22.62 25.35
C THR A 501 -13.53 21.42 26.04
N PRO A 502 -12.74 20.48 26.60
CA PRO A 502 -13.30 19.37 27.39
C PRO A 502 -14.24 19.87 28.50
N GLN A 503 -13.83 20.90 29.24
CA GLN A 503 -14.69 21.59 30.23
C GLN A 503 -16.02 22.08 29.65
N SER A 504 -16.01 22.73 28.50
CA SER A 504 -17.23 23.27 27.88
C SER A 504 -18.20 22.16 27.43
N THR A 505 -17.69 21.02 26.99
CA THR A 505 -18.52 19.90 26.50
C THR A 505 -18.94 18.95 27.61
N GLY A 506 -18.26 18.96 28.75
CA GLY A 506 -18.57 18.19 29.95
C GLY A 506 -18.20 16.69 29.89
N PRO A 507 -18.15 15.98 31.03
CA PRO A 507 -17.69 14.58 31.12
C PRO A 507 -18.47 13.58 30.25
N GLN A 508 -19.75 13.86 29.97
CA GLN A 508 -20.58 13.05 29.07
C GLN A 508 -20.02 12.97 27.62
N SER A 509 -19.18 13.93 27.22
CA SER A 509 -18.55 14.00 25.89
C SER A 509 -17.31 13.10 25.72
N ILE A 510 -17.06 12.22 26.69
CA ILE A 510 -15.90 11.33 26.77
C ILE A 510 -15.59 10.57 25.47
N LEU A 511 -16.60 10.06 24.78
CA LEU A 511 -16.43 9.30 23.53
C LEU A 511 -15.89 10.18 22.40
N PHE A 512 -16.33 11.44 22.31
CA PHE A 512 -15.85 12.39 21.32
C PHE A 512 -14.35 12.69 21.52
N TRP A 513 -13.95 12.96 22.77
CA TRP A 513 -12.56 13.30 23.07
C TRP A 513 -11.60 12.13 22.88
N ILE A 514 -12.04 10.91 23.18
CA ILE A 514 -11.23 9.70 22.99
C ILE A 514 -11.04 9.37 21.52
N ASP A 515 -12.11 9.47 20.71
CA ASP A 515 -12.03 9.36 19.25
C ASP A 515 -11.06 10.40 18.65
N ALA A 516 -10.91 11.55 19.31
CA ALA A 516 -10.03 12.61 18.88
C ALA A 516 -8.52 12.36 19.13
N VAL A 517 -8.16 11.58 20.15
CA VAL A 517 -6.78 11.44 20.64
C VAL A 517 -5.77 11.07 19.54
N GLN A 518 -6.11 10.11 18.68
CA GLN A 518 -5.15 9.57 17.71
C GLN A 518 -4.93 10.46 16.49
N ASN A 519 -6.02 11.02 15.94
CA ASN A 519 -6.00 11.63 14.61
C ASN A 519 -6.14 13.15 14.63
N TYR A 520 -6.58 13.74 15.74
CA TYR A 520 -7.02 15.14 15.76
C TYR A 520 -6.41 15.96 16.91
N VAL A 521 -5.84 15.33 17.93
CA VAL A 521 -5.16 16.02 19.05
C VAL A 521 -3.66 16.10 18.78
N LEU A 522 -3.10 17.30 18.90
CA LEU A 522 -1.68 17.56 18.73
C LEU A 522 -1.11 18.19 20.00
N PHE A 523 -0.10 17.54 20.58
CA PHE A 523 0.66 18.06 21.71
C PHE A 523 1.76 18.99 21.19
N ASN A 524 2.04 20.07 21.91
CA ASN A 524 2.97 21.10 21.46
C ASN A 524 4.41 20.59 21.30
N GLN A 525 4.81 19.66 22.17
CA GLN A 525 6.14 19.07 22.19
C GLN A 525 6.11 17.71 22.93
N LEU A 526 7.15 16.92 22.75
CA LEU A 526 7.27 15.57 23.33
C LEU A 526 7.27 15.56 24.86
N SER A 527 7.95 16.53 25.49
CA SER A 527 7.99 16.64 26.95
C SER A 527 6.61 16.88 27.56
N ASP A 528 5.74 17.65 26.88
CA ASP A 528 4.39 17.93 27.36
C ASP A 528 3.53 16.66 27.36
N ALA A 529 3.63 15.87 26.28
CA ALA A 529 2.95 14.59 26.18
C ALA A 529 3.45 13.61 27.25
N GLN A 530 4.77 13.44 27.36
CA GLN A 530 5.41 12.53 28.34
C GLN A 530 5.03 12.88 29.78
N GLU A 531 5.09 14.16 30.14
CA GLU A 531 4.74 14.63 31.48
C GLU A 531 3.28 14.30 31.83
N LEU A 532 2.33 14.58 30.93
CA LEU A 532 0.91 14.34 31.17
C LEU A 532 0.57 12.85 31.24
N ILE A 533 1.19 12.03 30.38
CA ILE A 533 1.04 10.56 30.40
C ILE A 533 1.55 9.98 31.73
N GLN A 534 2.73 10.43 32.18
CA GLN A 534 3.33 9.97 33.44
C GLN A 534 2.51 10.42 34.66
N ARG A 535 1.98 11.65 34.66
CA ARG A 535 1.10 12.14 35.73
C ARG A 535 -0.17 11.31 35.88
N GLN A 536 -0.67 10.72 34.80
CA GLN A 536 -1.86 9.87 34.80
C GLN A 536 -1.54 8.37 35.01
N GLY A 537 -0.27 7.97 34.98
CA GLY A 537 0.15 6.57 35.14
C GLY A 537 -0.32 5.66 34.00
N ILE A 538 -0.35 6.19 32.77
CA ILE A 538 -0.87 5.50 31.57
C ILE A 538 0.22 5.30 30.51
N GLU A 539 1.48 5.20 30.91
CA GLU A 539 2.63 5.01 30.03
C GLU A 539 2.43 3.81 29.09
N ASN A 540 1.92 2.69 29.61
CA ASN A 540 1.65 1.49 28.84
C ASN A 540 0.48 1.62 27.87
N TRP A 541 -0.35 2.67 27.99
CA TRP A 541 -1.51 2.92 27.12
C TRP A 541 -1.11 3.65 25.84
N VAL A 542 0.12 4.16 25.76
CA VAL A 542 0.64 4.88 24.60
C VAL A 542 1.75 4.06 23.98
N SER A 543 1.55 3.65 22.73
CA SER A 543 2.53 2.88 21.98
C SER A 543 3.59 3.76 21.31
N GLU A 544 3.23 4.99 20.99
CA GLU A 544 4.06 5.90 20.21
C GLU A 544 3.68 7.36 20.41
N MET A 545 4.69 8.23 20.36
CA MET A 545 4.61 9.68 20.46
C MET A 545 5.46 10.31 19.34
N GLN A 546 5.05 10.12 18.09
CA GLN A 546 5.78 10.63 16.94
C GLN A 546 5.39 12.06 16.56
N THR A 547 6.32 12.75 15.90
CA THR A 547 6.03 14.07 15.33
C THR A 547 5.06 13.97 14.15
N GLY A 548 4.04 14.84 14.11
CA GLY A 548 3.12 14.94 12.98
C GLY A 548 3.85 15.24 11.66
N TYR A 549 4.95 16.00 11.72
CA TYR A 549 5.82 16.26 10.57
C TYR A 549 6.45 14.98 10.00
N HIS A 550 6.96 14.09 10.86
CA HIS A 550 7.53 12.83 10.41
C HIS A 550 6.47 11.96 9.73
N ASN A 551 5.28 11.83 10.34
CA ASN A 551 4.14 11.12 9.77
C ASN A 551 3.76 11.68 8.38
N TYR A 552 3.65 13.00 8.29
CA TYR A 552 3.35 13.70 7.04
C TYR A 552 4.39 13.45 5.94
N ILE A 553 5.69 13.60 6.23
CA ILE A 553 6.77 13.41 5.25
C ILE A 553 6.89 11.95 4.82
N THR A 554 6.79 11.01 5.75
CA THR A 554 6.81 9.58 5.44
C THR A 554 5.69 9.21 4.48
N LEU A 555 4.49 9.76 4.68
CA LEU A 555 3.37 9.60 3.75
C LEU A 555 3.64 10.26 2.39
N LEU A 556 4.18 11.48 2.36
CA LEU A 556 4.52 12.19 1.11
C LEU A 556 5.52 11.38 0.26
N ASP A 557 6.56 10.85 0.91
CA ASP A 557 7.60 10.04 0.28
C ASP A 557 7.07 8.69 -0.22
N ASN A 558 6.16 8.06 0.54
CA ASN A 558 5.45 6.84 0.11
C ASN A 558 4.67 7.08 -1.18
N ILE A 559 3.83 8.12 -1.21
CA ILE A 559 3.03 8.48 -2.41
C ILE A 559 3.97 8.76 -3.60
N GLN A 560 5.07 9.48 -3.37
CA GLN A 560 6.06 9.76 -4.41
C GLN A 560 6.70 8.50 -4.97
N ARG A 561 7.09 7.54 -4.12
CA ARG A 561 7.65 6.25 -4.54
C ARG A 561 6.65 5.46 -5.37
N GLU A 562 5.42 5.33 -4.90
CA GLU A 562 4.37 4.59 -5.59
C GLU A 562 4.08 5.17 -6.99
N ARG A 563 4.03 6.50 -7.12
CA ARG A 563 3.90 7.19 -8.41
C ARG A 563 4.98 6.78 -9.40
N TRP A 564 6.26 6.79 -8.98
CA TRP A 564 7.40 6.46 -9.83
C TRP A 564 7.45 4.99 -10.22
N VAL A 565 7.15 4.08 -9.29
CA VAL A 565 7.11 2.63 -9.54
C VAL A 565 6.03 2.30 -10.57
N MET A 566 4.81 2.85 -10.42
CA MET A 566 3.72 2.65 -11.37
C MET A 566 4.06 3.18 -12.77
N LEU A 567 4.69 4.36 -12.84
CA LEU A 567 5.12 4.95 -14.11
C LEU A 567 6.20 4.09 -14.80
N ALA A 568 7.20 3.65 -14.06
CA ALA A 568 8.25 2.78 -14.57
C ALA A 568 7.68 1.45 -15.08
N GLY A 569 6.72 0.88 -14.34
CA GLY A 569 5.96 -0.29 -14.76
C GLY A 569 5.22 -0.07 -16.08
N ALA A 570 4.47 1.02 -16.20
CA ALA A 570 3.77 1.36 -17.44
C ALA A 570 4.72 1.50 -18.65
N VAL A 571 5.87 2.17 -18.47
CA VAL A 571 6.90 2.32 -19.51
C VAL A 571 7.44 0.95 -19.95
N LEU A 572 7.75 0.07 -18.98
CA LEU A 572 8.20 -1.29 -19.29
C LEU A 572 7.11 -2.10 -20.00
N GLY A 573 5.84 -1.96 -19.59
CA GLY A 573 4.70 -2.57 -20.26
C GLY A 573 4.55 -2.12 -21.72
N ILE A 574 4.73 -0.83 -22.01
CA ILE A 574 4.76 -0.29 -23.38
C ILE A 574 5.93 -0.90 -24.17
N ALA A 575 7.13 -0.95 -23.59
CA ALA A 575 8.30 -1.56 -24.23
C ALA A 575 8.08 -3.04 -24.56
N THR A 576 7.46 -3.79 -23.64
CA THR A 576 7.09 -5.19 -23.83
C THR A 576 6.04 -5.36 -24.92
N SER A 577 5.05 -4.47 -24.96
CA SER A 577 4.06 -4.42 -26.05
C SER A 577 4.71 -4.17 -27.41
N ILE A 578 5.66 -3.22 -27.50
CA ILE A 578 6.44 -2.95 -28.71
C ILE A 578 7.17 -4.20 -29.22
N LEU A 579 7.77 -4.98 -28.32
CA LEU A 579 8.42 -6.25 -28.66
C LEU A 579 7.42 -7.28 -29.21
N LEU A 580 6.26 -7.42 -28.57
CA LEU A 580 5.19 -8.32 -29.02
C LEU A 580 4.64 -7.91 -30.39
N PHE A 581 4.39 -6.62 -30.62
CA PHE A 581 3.94 -6.11 -31.92
C PHE A 581 4.95 -6.34 -33.04
N ASN A 582 6.23 -6.08 -32.79
CA ASN A 582 7.27 -6.32 -33.79
C ASN A 582 7.32 -7.81 -34.18
N THR A 583 7.18 -8.68 -33.18
CA THR A 583 7.15 -10.14 -33.38
C THR A 583 5.92 -10.56 -34.18
N MET A 584 4.75 -10.03 -33.84
CA MET A 584 3.51 -10.27 -34.56
C MET A 584 3.60 -9.83 -36.03
N ASN A 585 4.08 -8.61 -36.26
CA ASN A 585 4.22 -8.05 -37.61
C ASN A 585 5.16 -8.91 -38.45
N ARG A 586 6.30 -9.34 -37.89
CA ARG A 586 7.23 -10.23 -38.59
C ARG A 586 6.58 -11.55 -38.99
N LEU A 587 5.89 -12.23 -38.06
CA LEU A 587 5.17 -13.47 -38.36
C LEU A 587 4.10 -13.26 -39.44
N TYR A 588 3.35 -12.17 -39.35
CA TYR A 588 2.31 -11.82 -40.31
C TYR A 588 2.88 -11.62 -41.72
N PHE A 589 3.98 -10.87 -41.87
CA PHE A 589 4.63 -10.67 -43.16
C PHE A 589 5.32 -11.94 -43.68
N GLU A 590 5.86 -12.79 -42.81
CA GLU A 590 6.45 -14.08 -43.21
C GLU A 590 5.38 -15.04 -43.75
N GLU A 591 4.24 -15.17 -43.08
CA GLU A 591 3.15 -16.08 -43.49
C GLU A 591 2.43 -15.59 -44.74
N PHE A 592 2.07 -14.31 -44.80
CA PHE A 592 1.23 -13.76 -45.86
C PHE A 592 2.02 -13.05 -46.97
N ARG A 593 3.36 -13.21 -47.01
CA ARG A 593 4.26 -12.51 -47.94
C ARG A 593 3.74 -12.49 -49.38
N ARG A 594 3.40 -13.67 -49.93
CA ARG A 594 2.95 -13.81 -51.33
C ARG A 594 1.61 -13.10 -51.57
N ALA A 595 0.65 -13.27 -50.65
CA ALA A 595 -0.67 -12.64 -50.77
C ALA A 595 -0.57 -11.11 -50.67
N ILE A 596 0.24 -10.60 -49.74
CA ILE A 596 0.52 -9.17 -49.57
C ILE A 596 1.17 -8.61 -50.85
N PHE A 597 2.17 -9.31 -51.39
CA PHE A 597 2.85 -8.90 -52.63
C PHE A 597 1.91 -8.81 -53.83
N ILE A 598 1.05 -9.82 -54.03
CA ILE A 598 0.07 -9.83 -55.14
C ILE A 598 -0.92 -8.68 -54.98
N LYS A 599 -1.50 -8.49 -53.79
CA LYS A 599 -2.44 -7.40 -53.51
C LYS A 599 -1.83 -6.02 -53.76
N ARG A 600 -0.55 -5.86 -53.42
CA ARG A 600 0.20 -4.61 -53.65
C ARG A 600 0.42 -4.34 -55.14
N ILE A 601 0.81 -5.34 -55.94
CA ILE A 601 0.94 -5.19 -57.40
C ILE A 601 -0.42 -4.87 -58.04
N ALA A 602 -1.51 -5.43 -57.50
CA ALA A 602 -2.87 -5.13 -57.93
C ALA A 602 -3.33 -3.69 -57.59
N GLY A 603 -2.49 -2.85 -56.99
CA GLY A 603 -2.78 -1.43 -56.72
C GLY A 603 -3.60 -1.16 -55.46
N LEU A 604 -3.82 -2.17 -54.60
CA LEU A 604 -4.54 -1.98 -53.34
C LEU A 604 -3.77 -1.07 -52.38
N ARG A 605 -4.50 -0.24 -51.64
CA ARG A 605 -3.94 0.69 -50.65
C ARG A 605 -3.53 -0.04 -49.37
N PHE A 606 -2.65 0.56 -48.58
CA PHE A 606 -2.11 -0.02 -47.33
C PHE A 606 -3.19 -0.61 -46.41
N LEU A 607 -4.23 0.18 -46.11
CA LEU A 607 -5.32 -0.24 -45.23
C LEU A 607 -6.15 -1.40 -45.81
N GLU A 608 -6.31 -1.45 -47.13
CA GLU A 608 -7.05 -2.52 -47.81
C GLU A 608 -6.29 -3.84 -47.78
N ILE A 609 -4.96 -3.78 -47.94
CA ILE A 609 -4.08 -4.97 -47.87
C ILE A 609 -4.13 -5.59 -46.47
N HIS A 610 -4.09 -4.76 -45.43
CA HIS A 610 -3.91 -5.19 -44.04
C HIS A 610 -5.19 -5.15 -43.19
N ARG A 611 -6.36 -4.88 -43.79
CA ARG A 611 -7.65 -4.71 -43.10
C ARG A 611 -7.91 -5.78 -42.04
N THR A 612 -7.88 -7.05 -42.42
CA THR A 612 -8.20 -8.17 -41.50
C THR A 612 -7.25 -8.24 -40.30
N TYR A 613 -5.96 -7.96 -40.52
CA TYR A 613 -4.96 -7.94 -39.46
C TYR A 613 -5.21 -6.79 -38.48
N LEU A 614 -5.47 -5.60 -39.01
CA LEU A 614 -5.78 -4.42 -38.20
C LEU A 614 -7.09 -4.58 -37.41
N PHE A 615 -8.11 -5.21 -37.98
CA PHE A 615 -9.36 -5.53 -37.26
C PHE A 615 -9.14 -6.48 -36.09
N ALA A 616 -8.30 -7.52 -36.25
CA ALA A 616 -7.98 -8.43 -35.16
C ALA A 616 -7.23 -7.71 -34.02
N GLN A 617 -6.26 -6.85 -34.37
CA GLN A 617 -5.53 -6.02 -33.41
C GLN A 617 -6.46 -5.07 -32.67
N LEU A 618 -7.32 -4.34 -33.40
CA LEU A 618 -8.30 -3.44 -32.83
C LEU A 618 -9.27 -4.16 -31.89
N GLY A 619 -9.71 -5.37 -32.24
CA GLY A 619 -10.55 -6.20 -31.38
C GLY A 619 -9.90 -6.51 -30.03
N VAL A 620 -8.61 -6.85 -30.02
CA VAL A 620 -7.86 -7.05 -28.77
C VAL A 620 -7.76 -5.75 -27.96
N PHE A 621 -7.54 -4.62 -28.62
CA PHE A 621 -7.40 -3.35 -27.91
C PHE A 621 -8.74 -2.90 -27.30
N LEU A 622 -9.85 -3.11 -28.02
CA LEU A 622 -11.20 -2.86 -27.50
C LEU A 622 -11.53 -3.78 -26.32
N LEU A 623 -11.15 -5.06 -26.38
CA LEU A 623 -11.29 -5.96 -25.23
C LEU A 623 -10.47 -5.47 -24.04
N GLY A 624 -9.24 -5.01 -24.27
CA GLY A 624 -8.38 -4.41 -23.24
C GLY A 624 -9.03 -3.17 -22.62
N PHE A 625 -9.59 -2.28 -23.44
CA PHE A 625 -10.33 -1.11 -23.00
C PHE A 625 -11.53 -1.49 -22.11
N VAL A 626 -12.39 -2.40 -22.57
CA VAL A 626 -13.56 -2.86 -21.80
C VAL A 626 -13.13 -3.50 -20.47
N ALA A 627 -12.09 -4.34 -20.49
CA ALA A 627 -11.54 -4.94 -19.29
C ALA A 627 -10.98 -3.88 -18.32
N SER A 628 -10.28 -2.85 -18.82
CA SER A 628 -9.77 -1.77 -17.98
C SER A 628 -10.88 -0.92 -17.35
N VAL A 629 -11.97 -0.66 -18.07
CA VAL A 629 -13.14 0.03 -17.51
C VAL A 629 -13.81 -0.81 -16.43
N PHE A 630 -13.91 -2.13 -16.63
CA PHE A 630 -14.41 -3.06 -15.60
C PHE A 630 -13.53 -3.06 -14.34
N LEU A 631 -12.22 -2.88 -14.50
CA LEU A 631 -11.26 -2.71 -13.40
C LEU A 631 -11.24 -1.29 -12.80
N GLN A 632 -12.29 -0.49 -13.04
CA GLN A 632 -12.49 0.86 -12.48
C GLN A 632 -11.36 1.87 -12.79
N VAL A 633 -10.68 1.70 -13.92
CA VAL A 633 -9.80 2.75 -14.45
C VAL A 633 -10.67 3.83 -15.10
N GLU A 634 -10.26 5.10 -14.97
CA GLU A 634 -10.94 6.21 -15.62
C GLU A 634 -11.05 6.00 -17.13
N ILE A 635 -12.26 6.20 -17.67
CA ILE A 635 -12.59 5.93 -19.08
C ILE A 635 -11.67 6.74 -20.01
N GLY A 636 -11.37 8.00 -19.66
CA GLY A 636 -10.46 8.86 -20.42
C GLY A 636 -9.05 8.27 -20.54
N VAL A 637 -8.50 7.74 -19.44
CA VAL A 637 -7.18 7.09 -19.43
C VAL A 637 -7.20 5.82 -20.25
N ALA A 638 -8.21 4.95 -20.05
CA ALA A 638 -8.35 3.72 -20.83
C ALA A 638 -8.46 4.00 -22.34
N PHE A 639 -9.20 5.06 -22.72
CA PHE A 639 -9.34 5.49 -24.10
C PHE A 639 -8.03 6.03 -24.69
N LEU A 640 -7.26 6.82 -23.93
CA LEU A 640 -5.94 7.28 -24.37
C LEU A 640 -4.98 6.11 -24.60
N VAL A 641 -4.99 5.08 -23.75
CA VAL A 641 -4.18 3.89 -23.94
C VAL A 641 -4.62 3.10 -25.18
N LEU A 642 -5.93 2.98 -25.43
CA LEU A 642 -6.47 2.40 -26.66
C LEU A 642 -5.94 3.12 -27.91
N LEU A 643 -5.98 4.46 -27.91
CA LEU A 643 -5.43 5.27 -29.01
C LEU A 643 -3.92 5.08 -29.18
N LEU A 644 -3.17 5.07 -28.07
CA LEU A 644 -1.72 4.85 -28.06
C LEU A 644 -1.37 3.51 -28.72
N PHE A 645 -2.01 2.41 -28.30
CA PHE A 645 -1.72 1.08 -28.85
C PHE A 645 -2.19 0.93 -30.30
N THR A 646 -3.29 1.58 -30.68
CA THR A 646 -3.74 1.65 -32.07
C THR A 646 -2.71 2.36 -32.95
N GLY A 647 -2.22 3.52 -32.50
CA GLY A 647 -1.17 4.28 -33.18
C GLY A 647 0.15 3.51 -33.28
N LEU A 648 0.58 2.87 -32.19
CA LEU A 648 1.78 2.01 -32.16
C LEU A 648 1.65 0.84 -33.15
N SER A 649 0.50 0.17 -33.20
CA SER A 649 0.24 -0.94 -34.11
C SER A 649 0.33 -0.50 -35.58
N LEU A 650 -0.32 0.62 -35.94
CA LEU A 650 -0.28 1.19 -37.29
C LEU A 650 1.14 1.61 -37.71
N LEU A 651 1.84 2.35 -36.84
CA LEU A 651 3.19 2.83 -37.10
C LEU A 651 4.16 1.67 -37.31
N GLN A 652 4.14 0.67 -36.43
CA GLN A 652 5.03 -0.48 -36.55
C GLN A 652 4.73 -1.34 -37.77
N LEU A 653 3.46 -1.54 -38.10
CA LEU A 653 3.07 -2.26 -39.32
C LEU A 653 3.56 -1.52 -40.56
N HIS A 654 3.44 -0.19 -40.59
CA HIS A 654 3.93 0.64 -41.68
C HIS A 654 5.46 0.55 -41.83
N VAL A 655 6.20 0.67 -40.73
CA VAL A 655 7.67 0.54 -40.72
C VAL A 655 8.10 -0.84 -41.21
N GLN A 656 7.43 -1.91 -40.76
CA GLN A 656 7.75 -3.27 -41.19
C GLN A 656 7.45 -3.48 -42.69
N MET A 657 6.33 -2.95 -43.18
CA MET A 657 6.01 -2.97 -44.61
C MET A 657 7.11 -2.29 -45.43
N GLN A 658 7.59 -1.11 -45.03
CA GLN A 658 8.66 -0.42 -45.76
C GLN A 658 9.95 -1.26 -45.83
N LYS A 659 10.30 -1.97 -44.76
CA LYS A 659 11.45 -2.89 -44.74
C LYS A 659 11.27 -4.05 -45.72
N GLU A 660 10.10 -4.70 -45.71
CA GLU A 660 9.78 -5.79 -46.64
C GLU A 660 9.74 -5.31 -48.10
N ASN A 661 9.26 -4.08 -48.36
CA ASN A 661 9.24 -3.48 -49.69
C ASN A 661 10.66 -3.27 -50.23
N LYS A 662 11.56 -2.68 -49.43
CA LYS A 662 12.96 -2.49 -49.81
C LYS A 662 13.64 -3.82 -50.13
N MET A 663 13.45 -4.83 -49.29
CA MET A 663 13.99 -6.17 -49.50
C MET A 663 13.43 -6.85 -50.76
N SER A 664 12.13 -6.71 -51.02
CA SER A 664 11.49 -7.26 -52.23
C SER A 664 12.04 -6.61 -53.51
N ILE A 665 12.27 -5.29 -53.50
CA ILE A 665 12.85 -4.56 -54.64
C ILE A 665 14.30 -4.98 -54.87
N LEU A 666 15.07 -5.21 -53.80
CA LEU A 666 16.47 -5.65 -53.89
C LEU A 666 16.57 -7.04 -54.56
N VAL A 667 15.70 -7.97 -54.17
CA VAL A 667 15.60 -9.31 -54.78
C VAL A 667 15.15 -9.24 -56.24
N LEU A 668 14.19 -8.36 -56.59
CA LEU A 668 13.73 -8.18 -57.98
C LEU A 668 14.77 -7.51 -58.88
N LYS A 669 15.70 -6.74 -58.32
CA LYS A 669 16.82 -6.11 -59.05
C LYS A 669 18.05 -7.02 -59.20
N GLY A 670 17.97 -8.28 -58.76
CA GLY A 670 19.05 -9.26 -58.89
C GLY A 670 20.20 -9.08 -57.90
N GLY A 671 19.94 -8.49 -56.73
CA GLY A 671 20.91 -8.38 -55.64
C GLY A 671 21.13 -9.68 -54.87
#